data_AF-A0A6A6UQM5-F1
#
_entry.id   AF-A0A6A6UQM5-F1
#
_cell.length_a   1.000
_cell.length_b   1.000
_cell.length_c   1.000
_cell.angle_alpha   90.00
_cell.angle_beta   90.00
_cell.angle_gamma   90.00
#
_symmetry.space_group_name_H-M   'P 1'
#
loop_
_entity.id
_entity.type
_entity.pdbx_description
1 polymer ?
#
loop_
_entity_poly.entity_id
_entity_poly.type
_entity_poly.pdbx_seq_one_letter_code
_entity_poly.pdbx_strand_id
1 'polypeptide(L)'
;MATKSPLQPPSGPRVVETTAHSNPANGTTNGVSSRRIVGYQSEGVKNNDIFDLPSSDWQLLGLLTMVACFVRLFRIYQPSSVVFDEVHFGGFASKYIKGRFFMDVHPPLAKLLITLAGWLAGFNGDFDFKDIGKDYLEPGVPYVAMRLLPAICGILTIPTMFLTLKAYGCRTATAALGAALIIFENGLVTQSRLILLDSPLVIFTAMTALSWVCFTNQHELGPSAAFLPTWWFWLAATGVCLGATVSVKWVGLFTIAWVGSLTLVQLWVLLGDTKTTTPRLWSQHFVARAICLIGIPVVFYMGMFAIHFLCLVNPGEGDGFMSSEFQSTLNSKGMQDVPADVIMGSRVSFRHHNTQGGYLHSHNHMYPTGSKQQQITLYPHKDENNVWILENQTFPEIDPKPTGAEIPKAWDALDPTFIKNGDVVRLYHLTTHRRLHSHDHRPPVTEADWQKEVSAYGYEGFEGDANDFFRIEIVKSLSDGTRAKDYLRTIETKFKLVHVMTGCVLFSHKVKLPDWGFEQQEVTCASGATLPNSIWYVEQNEHPQLGPDAEKVNYKKPGFFSKFWELQKVMWFTNAGLVESHAWDSRPPSWPIMQRGINFWGKDHRQIYLIGNPIIWWSSTVAIAIYVAFKGLAVLRWQRGFTDYSYVNFKRFDYEVGSTVLGWAFHYFPFYLMARQLFLHHYFPALYFAVMSACQVYDFIFTRFELLGLPKRPFIGRSFAALYLALSILAFTLYSPLIYGNQWTKNECSRVKVFGTWDWDCNNFLSSYTDYANLPSSVDSVIPSSGAPDLAAAKPSEQVTPQAEAPAELPPVYEQPQGGRMPGAPEPQAPPKDVPQGGKVIGKEERVEYRDAAGNILPPEQVEELKGKVSFQTRYETRTRILDANGKEIYEGPVDGAPGVAPPHPDVEGANPETPVEQKSAEIPQPEAATDEEKEKSAEAEEKKAKPASDGNEATDTAA
;
A
#
# COMPACT_ATOMS: atom_id res chain seq x y z
N MET A 1 52.55 -0.14 -80.90
CA MET A 1 52.46 1.30 -80.57
C MET A 1 50.99 1.69 -80.51
N ALA A 2 50.62 2.67 -79.65
CA ALA A 2 49.24 3.17 -79.38
C ALA A 2 48.27 2.12 -78.75
N THR A 3 47.80 2.23 -77.48
CA THR A 3 46.78 3.15 -76.87
C THR A 3 45.35 2.95 -77.43
N LYS A 4 44.24 2.93 -76.65
CA LYS A 4 43.95 3.29 -75.24
C LYS A 4 42.55 2.76 -74.78
N SER A 5 42.42 2.31 -73.51
CA SER A 5 41.26 2.45 -72.57
C SER A 5 39.81 1.96 -72.91
N PRO A 6 38.88 1.80 -71.92
CA PRO A 6 39.00 1.68 -70.44
C PRO A 6 38.23 0.49 -69.77
N LEU A 7 38.40 0.30 -68.45
CA LEU A 7 37.62 -0.60 -67.54
C LEU A 7 36.27 0.06 -67.12
N GLN A 8 35.23 -0.63 -66.58
CA GLN A 8 35.06 -1.37 -65.28
C GLN A 8 33.62 -2.00 -65.27
N PRO A 9 33.05 -2.67 -64.22
CA PRO A 9 33.57 -3.25 -62.96
C PRO A 9 33.14 -4.74 -62.73
N PRO A 10 33.47 -5.41 -61.59
CA PRO A 10 33.21 -6.85 -61.38
C PRO A 10 32.02 -7.21 -60.46
N SER A 11 31.56 -8.47 -60.52
CA SER A 11 30.61 -9.10 -59.58
C SER A 11 31.09 -10.49 -59.13
N GLY A 12 30.76 -10.90 -57.89
CA GLY A 12 31.39 -12.04 -57.19
C GLY A 12 30.69 -13.42 -57.35
N PRO A 13 31.23 -14.48 -56.70
CA PRO A 13 30.74 -15.85 -56.86
C PRO A 13 29.75 -16.34 -55.77
N ARG A 14 29.02 -17.40 -56.11
CA ARG A 14 27.87 -18.00 -55.39
C ARG A 14 28.23 -19.02 -54.31
N VAL A 15 27.24 -19.25 -53.43
CA VAL A 15 27.11 -20.39 -52.51
C VAL A 15 26.84 -21.70 -53.26
N VAL A 16 27.28 -22.84 -52.70
CA VAL A 16 26.93 -24.20 -53.15
C VAL A 16 26.40 -25.00 -51.95
N GLU A 17 25.17 -25.52 -52.07
CA GLU A 17 24.62 -26.54 -51.16
C GLU A 17 25.02 -27.95 -51.62
N THR A 18 25.15 -28.89 -50.68
CA THR A 18 25.11 -30.33 -50.99
C THR A 18 24.29 -31.08 -49.94
N THR A 19 23.36 -31.90 -50.42
CA THR A 19 22.50 -32.80 -49.65
C THR A 19 23.04 -34.23 -49.72
N ALA A 20 22.84 -35.03 -48.65
CA ALA A 20 23.13 -36.46 -48.68
C ALA A 20 22.18 -37.26 -47.76
N HIS A 21 21.46 -38.21 -48.34
CA HIS A 21 20.71 -39.25 -47.62
C HIS A 21 21.62 -40.44 -47.26
N SER A 22 21.29 -41.18 -46.20
CA SER A 22 21.73 -42.58 -46.04
C SER A 22 20.70 -43.41 -45.25
N ASN A 23 20.61 -44.70 -45.58
CA ASN A 23 19.70 -45.69 -44.97
C ASN A 23 20.41 -46.49 -43.85
N PRO A 24 19.67 -47.16 -42.95
CA PRO A 24 20.23 -47.80 -41.75
C PRO A 24 20.59 -49.28 -41.95
N ALA A 25 21.69 -49.73 -41.34
CA ALA A 25 21.95 -51.15 -41.08
C ALA A 25 22.88 -51.38 -39.87
N ASN A 26 22.44 -52.28 -38.98
CA ASN A 26 23.16 -53.02 -37.92
C ASN A 26 24.15 -52.29 -36.99
N GLY A 27 23.88 -52.40 -35.68
CA GLY A 27 24.67 -51.75 -34.64
C GLY A 27 25.72 -52.63 -33.96
N THR A 28 26.69 -51.96 -33.34
CA THR A 28 27.44 -52.45 -32.17
C THR A 28 27.83 -51.25 -31.30
N THR A 29 27.54 -51.34 -29.99
CA THR A 29 28.15 -50.58 -28.87
C THR A 29 28.39 -49.07 -29.03
N ASN A 30 27.52 -48.28 -28.38
CA ASN A 30 27.67 -46.82 -28.24
C ASN A 30 28.91 -46.42 -27.44
N GLY A 31 29.94 -45.90 -28.12
CA GLY A 31 30.92 -45.00 -27.50
C GLY A 31 30.36 -43.57 -27.48
N VAL A 32 29.98 -43.05 -26.31
CA VAL A 32 29.53 -41.65 -26.19
C VAL A 32 30.74 -40.73 -26.33
N SER A 33 30.88 -40.10 -27.49
CA SER A 33 31.85 -39.02 -27.70
C SER A 33 31.53 -37.85 -26.77
N SER A 34 32.37 -37.62 -25.75
CA SER A 34 32.24 -36.48 -24.86
C SER A 34 32.61 -35.20 -25.61
N ARG A 35 31.61 -34.36 -25.91
CA ARG A 35 31.88 -32.99 -26.36
C ARG A 35 32.76 -32.30 -25.32
N ARG A 36 33.95 -31.89 -25.72
CA ARG A 36 34.92 -31.20 -24.86
C ARG A 36 34.32 -29.84 -24.45
N ILE A 37 34.12 -29.66 -23.15
CA ILE A 37 33.65 -28.40 -22.55
C ILE A 37 34.65 -27.29 -22.89
N VAL A 38 34.15 -26.15 -23.37
CA VAL A 38 34.99 -25.00 -23.78
C VAL A 38 34.86 -23.88 -22.75
N GLY A 39 35.91 -23.71 -21.94
CA GLY A 39 35.96 -22.69 -20.87
C GLY A 39 34.85 -22.87 -19.84
N TYR A 40 34.27 -21.75 -19.39
CA TYR A 40 33.20 -21.68 -18.39
C TYR A 40 31.82 -22.20 -18.86
N GLN A 41 31.74 -22.97 -19.93
CA GLN A 41 30.49 -23.62 -20.36
C GLN A 41 30.01 -24.63 -19.29
N SER A 42 28.72 -24.56 -18.94
CA SER A 42 28.11 -25.46 -17.96
C SER A 42 27.93 -26.88 -18.50
N GLU A 43 28.20 -27.88 -17.65
CA GLU A 43 28.11 -29.29 -18.01
C GLU A 43 26.67 -29.76 -18.25
N GLY A 44 26.46 -30.51 -19.33
CA GLY A 44 25.15 -31.07 -19.69
C GLY A 44 24.16 -30.09 -20.30
N VAL A 45 24.53 -28.82 -20.45
CA VAL A 45 23.64 -27.78 -20.96
C VAL A 45 23.38 -27.96 -22.45
N LYS A 46 22.15 -27.61 -22.83
CA LYS A 46 21.63 -27.61 -24.19
C LYS A 46 21.09 -26.21 -24.47
N ASN A 47 21.22 -25.74 -25.70
CA ASN A 47 20.51 -24.53 -26.11
C ASN A 47 19.01 -24.84 -26.13
N ASN A 48 18.26 -24.29 -25.17
CA ASN A 48 16.80 -24.37 -25.12
C ASN A 48 16.18 -23.01 -25.47
N ASP A 49 16.72 -22.29 -26.47
CA ASP A 49 16.18 -21.00 -26.87
C ASP A 49 14.69 -21.14 -27.19
N ILE A 50 13.88 -20.25 -26.59
CA ILE A 50 12.44 -20.29 -26.78
C ILE A 50 12.02 -19.85 -28.19
N PHE A 51 12.90 -19.17 -28.93
CA PHE A 51 12.65 -18.81 -30.33
C PHE A 51 12.76 -20.02 -31.28
N ASP A 52 13.52 -21.05 -30.91
CA ASP A 52 13.74 -22.28 -31.69
C ASP A 52 12.70 -23.38 -31.40
N LEU A 53 11.59 -23.05 -30.72
CA LEU A 53 10.56 -24.03 -30.36
C LEU A 53 9.77 -24.54 -31.58
N PRO A 54 9.44 -25.85 -31.65
CA PRO A 54 8.68 -26.42 -32.75
C PRO A 54 7.25 -25.87 -32.77
N SER A 55 6.64 -25.80 -33.96
CA SER A 55 5.28 -25.25 -34.15
C SER A 55 4.21 -25.93 -33.29
N SER A 56 4.41 -27.20 -32.89
CA SER A 56 3.52 -27.91 -31.96
C SER A 56 3.50 -27.31 -30.56
N ASP A 57 4.64 -26.79 -30.07
CA ASP A 57 4.72 -26.14 -28.77
C ASP A 57 3.99 -24.79 -28.80
N TRP A 58 4.13 -24.02 -29.90
CA TRP A 58 3.40 -22.77 -30.11
C TRP A 58 1.88 -22.97 -30.25
N GLN A 59 1.45 -24.03 -30.96
CA GLN A 59 0.03 -24.40 -31.06
C GLN A 59 -0.56 -24.77 -29.69
N LEU A 60 0.17 -25.56 -28.89
CA LEU A 60 -0.24 -25.93 -27.53
C LEU A 60 -0.26 -24.72 -26.59
N LEU A 61 0.73 -23.82 -26.72
CA LEU A 61 0.77 -22.55 -25.99
C LEU A 61 -0.45 -21.68 -26.29
N GLY A 62 -0.82 -21.56 -27.57
CA GLY A 62 -2.03 -20.86 -28.00
C GLY A 62 -3.29 -21.48 -27.42
N LEU A 63 -3.43 -22.81 -27.48
CA LEU A 63 -4.56 -23.54 -26.88
C LEU A 63 -4.67 -23.29 -25.37
N LEU A 64 -3.57 -23.44 -24.62
CA LEU A 64 -3.53 -23.19 -23.17
C LEU A 64 -3.88 -21.73 -22.84
N THR A 65 -3.40 -20.78 -23.64
CA THR A 65 -3.73 -19.36 -23.48
C THR A 65 -5.21 -19.09 -23.75
N MET A 66 -5.82 -19.75 -24.74
CA MET A 66 -7.27 -19.64 -24.99
C MET A 66 -8.12 -20.24 -23.86
N VAL A 67 -7.70 -21.37 -23.27
CA VAL A 67 -8.36 -21.91 -22.06
C VAL A 67 -8.18 -20.94 -20.88
N ALA A 68 -7.01 -20.33 -20.73
CA ALA A 68 -6.76 -19.30 -19.72
C ALA A 68 -7.67 -18.07 -19.91
N CYS A 69 -7.84 -17.59 -21.15
CA CYS A 69 -8.80 -16.51 -21.47
C CYS A 69 -10.21 -16.87 -21.02
N PHE A 70 -10.69 -18.08 -21.34
CA PHE A 70 -12.02 -18.53 -20.90
C PHE A 70 -12.13 -18.55 -19.38
N VAL A 71 -11.17 -19.13 -18.66
CA VAL A 71 -11.19 -19.24 -17.19
C VAL A 71 -11.08 -17.85 -16.53
N ARG A 72 -10.10 -17.02 -16.89
CA ARG A 72 -9.88 -15.72 -16.21
C ARG A 72 -10.94 -14.66 -16.54
N LEU A 73 -11.55 -14.72 -17.73
CA LEU A 73 -12.58 -13.75 -18.15
C LEU A 73 -14.02 -14.23 -17.88
N PHE A 74 -14.22 -15.46 -17.41
CA PHE A 74 -15.55 -15.98 -17.11
C PHE A 74 -16.29 -15.08 -16.12
N ARG A 75 -17.41 -14.49 -16.58
CA ARG A 75 -18.23 -13.55 -15.83
C ARG A 75 -17.43 -12.42 -15.14
N ILE A 76 -16.44 -11.83 -15.83
CA ILE A 76 -15.62 -10.73 -15.29
C ILE A 76 -16.44 -9.51 -14.82
N TYR A 77 -17.64 -9.32 -15.37
CA TYR A 77 -18.63 -8.33 -14.95
C TYR A 77 -19.32 -8.65 -13.60
N GLN A 78 -19.10 -9.83 -13.01
CA GLN A 78 -19.70 -10.25 -11.76
C GLN A 78 -18.65 -10.26 -10.62
N PRO A 79 -18.91 -9.65 -9.45
CA PRO A 79 -20.09 -8.85 -9.09
C PRO A 79 -20.07 -7.46 -9.74
N SER A 80 -21.24 -6.82 -9.88
CA SER A 80 -21.37 -5.43 -10.37
C SER A 80 -21.01 -4.37 -9.32
N SER A 81 -20.39 -4.77 -8.21
CA SER A 81 -20.07 -3.91 -7.07
C SER A 81 -18.61 -4.01 -6.65
N VAL A 82 -18.18 -3.03 -5.85
CA VAL A 82 -16.84 -2.92 -5.28
C VAL A 82 -16.51 -4.12 -4.40
N VAL A 83 -15.31 -4.68 -4.58
CA VAL A 83 -14.76 -5.81 -3.83
C VAL A 83 -13.62 -5.34 -2.92
N PHE A 84 -13.22 -6.14 -1.92
CA PHE A 84 -12.02 -5.92 -1.10
C PHE A 84 -10.82 -5.46 -1.94
N ASP A 85 -10.09 -4.47 -1.42
CA ASP A 85 -8.99 -3.73 -2.07
C ASP A 85 -9.29 -3.02 -3.40
N GLU A 86 -10.40 -3.30 -4.11
CA GLU A 86 -10.87 -2.41 -5.19
C GLU A 86 -11.22 -1.01 -4.63
N VAL A 87 -11.61 -0.95 -3.35
CA VAL A 87 -11.80 0.31 -2.59
C VAL A 87 -10.56 1.22 -2.69
N HIS A 88 -9.37 0.64 -2.52
CA HIS A 88 -8.11 1.35 -2.55
C HIS A 88 -7.67 1.66 -3.99
N PHE A 89 -7.57 0.63 -4.85
CA PHE A 89 -6.97 0.79 -6.17
C PHE A 89 -7.88 1.50 -7.18
N GLY A 90 -9.20 1.34 -7.04
CA GLY A 90 -10.18 2.16 -7.76
C GLY A 90 -10.14 3.62 -7.28
N GLY A 91 -10.14 3.85 -5.97
CA GLY A 91 -10.01 5.19 -5.39
C GLY A 91 -8.74 5.93 -5.84
N PHE A 92 -7.61 5.23 -5.94
CA PHE A 92 -6.37 5.77 -6.51
C PHE A 92 -6.50 6.10 -8.00
N ALA A 93 -7.23 5.32 -8.80
CA ALA A 93 -7.49 5.64 -10.20
C ALA A 93 -8.32 6.93 -10.35
N SER A 94 -9.36 7.10 -9.52
CA SER A 94 -10.11 8.37 -9.44
C SER A 94 -9.22 9.55 -9.08
N LYS A 95 -8.29 9.37 -8.13
CA LYS A 95 -7.33 10.40 -7.70
C LYS A 95 -6.35 10.78 -8.81
N TYR A 96 -5.82 9.82 -9.57
CA TYR A 96 -4.98 10.11 -10.76
C TYR A 96 -5.74 10.85 -11.87
N ILE A 97 -6.96 10.44 -12.22
CA ILE A 97 -7.74 11.10 -13.28
C ILE A 97 -8.06 12.56 -12.90
N LYS A 98 -8.34 12.81 -11.63
CA LYS A 98 -8.55 14.17 -11.07
C LYS A 98 -7.24 14.93 -10.80
N GLY A 99 -6.09 14.30 -11.05
CA GLY A 99 -4.75 14.82 -10.76
C GLY A 99 -4.50 15.15 -9.28
N ARG A 100 -5.30 14.62 -8.35
CA ARG A 100 -5.23 14.93 -6.92
C ARG A 100 -4.16 14.09 -6.24
N PHE A 101 -3.20 14.75 -5.62
CA PHE A 101 -2.10 14.11 -4.93
C PHE A 101 -2.60 13.21 -3.79
N PHE A 102 -1.97 12.05 -3.66
CA PHE A 102 -2.24 11.08 -2.62
C PHE A 102 -0.95 10.35 -2.26
N MET A 103 -0.89 9.86 -1.03
CA MET A 103 0.20 9.03 -0.53
C MET A 103 -0.29 7.59 -0.41
N ASP A 104 0.55 6.64 -0.81
CA ASP A 104 0.31 5.20 -0.71
C ASP A 104 1.64 4.49 -0.49
N VAL A 105 1.62 3.37 0.24
CA VAL A 105 2.80 2.56 0.61
C VAL A 105 3.38 1.76 -0.56
N HIS A 106 2.71 1.73 -1.72
CA HIS A 106 3.16 0.99 -2.89
C HIS A 106 3.66 1.92 -4.02
N PRO A 107 4.72 1.53 -4.76
CA PRO A 107 5.14 2.19 -5.99
C PRO A 107 4.02 2.31 -7.06
N PRO A 108 4.14 3.23 -8.03
CA PRO A 108 2.98 3.71 -8.77
C PRO A 108 2.56 2.88 -9.98
N LEU A 109 3.39 1.98 -10.53
CA LEU A 109 3.17 1.37 -11.86
C LEU A 109 1.81 0.67 -11.99
N ALA A 110 1.46 -0.24 -11.08
CA ALA A 110 0.20 -0.98 -11.19
C ALA A 110 -1.02 -0.05 -11.10
N LYS A 111 -0.95 0.97 -10.23
CA LYS A 111 -2.02 1.97 -10.11
C LYS A 111 -2.13 2.84 -11.36
N LEU A 112 -1.00 3.25 -11.96
CA LEU A 112 -0.96 3.96 -13.24
C LEU A 112 -1.54 3.12 -14.39
N LEU A 113 -1.24 1.82 -14.45
CA LEU A 113 -1.80 0.91 -15.45
C LEU A 113 -3.33 0.76 -15.26
N ILE A 114 -3.80 0.54 -14.04
CA ILE A 114 -5.25 0.46 -13.72
C ILE A 114 -5.96 1.77 -14.09
N THR A 115 -5.33 2.91 -13.79
CA THR A 115 -5.83 4.23 -14.20
C THR A 115 -5.92 4.35 -15.71
N LEU A 116 -4.88 3.94 -16.44
CA LEU A 116 -4.84 3.95 -17.91
C LEU A 116 -5.97 3.09 -18.50
N ALA A 117 -6.22 1.90 -17.94
CA ALA A 117 -7.33 1.03 -18.37
C ALA A 117 -8.71 1.67 -18.13
N GLY A 118 -8.92 2.32 -16.97
CA GLY A 118 -10.14 3.06 -16.69
C GLY A 118 -10.32 4.28 -17.60
N TRP A 119 -9.27 5.08 -17.78
CA TRP A 119 -9.27 6.29 -18.62
C TRP A 119 -9.52 5.97 -20.10
N LEU A 120 -8.87 4.95 -20.66
CA LEU A 120 -9.13 4.47 -22.03
C LEU A 120 -10.56 3.94 -22.21
N ALA A 121 -11.21 3.50 -21.14
CA ALA A 121 -12.60 3.06 -21.12
C ALA A 121 -13.60 4.19 -20.78
N GLY A 122 -13.15 5.44 -20.70
CA GLY A 122 -14.01 6.61 -20.46
C GLY A 122 -14.27 6.95 -19.00
N PHE A 123 -13.52 6.40 -18.04
CA PHE A 123 -13.68 6.77 -16.64
C PHE A 123 -13.23 8.22 -16.39
N ASN A 124 -14.11 9.02 -15.79
CA ASN A 124 -13.89 10.42 -15.42
C ASN A 124 -13.40 10.62 -13.97
N GLY A 125 -13.32 9.54 -13.17
CA GLY A 125 -12.95 9.61 -11.75
C GLY A 125 -14.09 10.02 -10.81
N ASP A 126 -15.33 10.14 -11.28
CA ASP A 126 -16.50 10.51 -10.47
C ASP A 126 -17.16 9.30 -9.78
N PHE A 127 -16.33 8.49 -9.13
CA PHE A 127 -16.76 7.46 -8.19
C PHE A 127 -15.71 7.34 -7.06
N ASP A 128 -16.16 7.22 -5.82
CA ASP A 128 -15.30 7.33 -4.62
C ASP A 128 -14.69 6.00 -4.15
N PHE A 129 -15.24 4.87 -4.60
CA PHE A 129 -14.86 3.51 -4.20
C PHE A 129 -14.87 3.25 -2.68
N LYS A 130 -15.57 4.04 -1.85
CA LYS A 130 -15.44 3.96 -0.38
C LYS A 130 -15.87 2.64 0.23
N ASP A 131 -16.95 2.05 -0.28
CA ASP A 131 -17.69 1.00 0.42
C ASP A 131 -17.69 -0.31 -0.38
N ILE A 132 -17.34 -1.43 0.25
CA ILE A 132 -17.48 -2.78 -0.35
C ILE A 132 -18.98 -3.05 -0.59
N GLY A 133 -19.34 -3.56 -1.77
CA GLY A 133 -20.73 -3.84 -2.15
C GLY A 133 -21.50 -2.66 -2.77
N LYS A 134 -20.87 -1.46 -2.83
CA LYS A 134 -21.36 -0.30 -3.60
C LYS A 134 -21.41 -0.62 -5.09
N ASP A 135 -22.52 -0.27 -5.75
CA ASP A 135 -22.76 -0.67 -7.14
C ASP A 135 -22.04 0.23 -8.16
N TYR A 136 -21.63 -0.36 -9.28
CA TYR A 136 -20.94 0.31 -10.38
C TYR A 136 -21.85 0.68 -11.56
N LEU A 137 -23.06 0.12 -11.67
CA LEU A 137 -23.93 0.24 -12.85
C LEU A 137 -24.62 1.60 -12.90
N GLU A 138 -25.27 2.02 -11.81
CA GLU A 138 -25.96 3.30 -11.74
C GLU A 138 -25.01 4.49 -11.98
N PRO A 139 -23.78 4.54 -11.40
CA PRO A 139 -22.83 5.62 -11.68
C PRO A 139 -22.05 5.46 -13.00
N GLY A 140 -22.31 4.41 -13.79
CA GLY A 140 -21.68 4.20 -15.10
C GLY A 140 -20.17 3.91 -15.07
N VAL A 141 -19.63 3.33 -14.00
CA VAL A 141 -18.19 3.07 -13.87
C VAL A 141 -17.76 1.96 -14.84
N PRO A 142 -16.69 2.12 -15.65
CA PRO A 142 -16.22 1.07 -16.56
C PRO A 142 -15.37 -0.01 -15.84
N TYR A 143 -15.85 -0.51 -14.70
CA TYR A 143 -15.15 -1.49 -13.84
C TYR A 143 -14.75 -2.76 -14.59
N VAL A 144 -15.52 -3.19 -15.59
CA VAL A 144 -15.21 -4.35 -16.44
C VAL A 144 -13.90 -4.15 -17.19
N ALA A 145 -13.66 -2.96 -17.75
CA ALA A 145 -12.42 -2.63 -18.44
C ALA A 145 -11.24 -2.48 -17.47
N MET A 146 -11.50 -1.94 -16.27
CA MET A 146 -10.49 -1.86 -15.21
C MET A 146 -10.06 -3.25 -14.71
N ARG A 147 -11.01 -4.20 -14.55
CA ARG A 147 -10.75 -5.61 -14.23
C ARG A 147 -10.08 -6.38 -15.37
N LEU A 148 -10.35 -6.01 -16.62
CA LEU A 148 -9.76 -6.66 -17.79
C LEU A 148 -8.22 -6.56 -17.81
N LEU A 149 -7.63 -5.47 -17.31
CA LEU A 149 -6.18 -5.33 -17.23
C LEU A 149 -5.54 -6.37 -16.28
N PRO A 150 -5.89 -6.46 -14.98
CA PRO A 150 -5.45 -7.56 -14.11
C PRO A 150 -5.76 -8.94 -14.70
N ALA A 151 -6.89 -9.10 -15.41
CA ALA A 151 -7.23 -10.39 -16.00
C ALA A 151 -6.29 -10.76 -17.15
N ILE A 152 -5.91 -9.79 -18.00
CA ILE A 152 -4.88 -9.95 -19.05
C ILE A 152 -3.51 -10.24 -18.42
N CYS A 153 -3.10 -9.51 -17.38
CA CYS A 153 -1.89 -9.82 -16.62
C CYS A 153 -1.91 -11.28 -16.12
N GLY A 154 -3.03 -11.72 -15.56
CA GLY A 154 -3.27 -13.09 -15.13
C GLY A 154 -3.19 -14.12 -16.25
N ILE A 155 -3.78 -13.85 -17.41
CA ILE A 155 -3.70 -14.70 -18.61
C ILE A 155 -2.26 -14.83 -19.09
N LEU A 156 -1.51 -13.73 -19.12
CA LEU A 156 -0.11 -13.72 -19.55
C LEU A 156 0.81 -14.56 -18.65
N THR A 157 0.46 -14.81 -17.38
CA THR A 157 1.25 -15.72 -16.51
C THR A 157 1.33 -17.15 -17.06
N ILE A 158 0.35 -17.56 -17.86
CA ILE A 158 0.23 -18.91 -18.42
C ILE A 158 1.29 -19.18 -19.51
N PRO A 159 1.38 -18.38 -20.60
CA PRO A 159 2.46 -18.57 -21.56
C PRO A 159 3.83 -18.29 -20.95
N THR A 160 3.95 -17.36 -20.00
CA THR A 160 5.22 -17.13 -19.28
C THR A 160 5.66 -18.37 -18.48
N MET A 161 4.76 -19.06 -17.79
CA MET A 161 5.07 -20.32 -17.08
C MET A 161 5.53 -21.42 -18.05
N PHE A 162 4.79 -21.61 -19.15
CA PHE A 162 5.13 -22.59 -20.18
C PHE A 162 6.53 -22.32 -20.75
N LEU A 163 6.78 -21.09 -21.20
CA LEU A 163 8.05 -20.71 -21.82
C LEU A 163 9.21 -20.77 -20.82
N THR A 164 9.00 -20.45 -19.54
CA THR A 164 10.05 -20.55 -18.51
C THR A 164 10.45 -22.01 -18.27
N LEU A 165 9.47 -22.92 -18.17
CA LEU A 165 9.75 -24.36 -18.05
C LEU A 165 10.42 -24.92 -19.32
N LYS A 166 10.06 -24.43 -20.51
CA LYS A 166 10.76 -24.75 -21.76
C LYS A 166 12.20 -24.25 -21.78
N ALA A 167 12.47 -23.04 -21.28
CA ALA A 167 13.82 -22.46 -21.19
C ALA A 167 14.72 -23.22 -20.19
N TYR A 168 14.15 -23.75 -19.09
CA TYR A 168 14.81 -24.74 -18.21
C TYR A 168 15.01 -26.13 -18.86
N GLY A 169 14.63 -26.31 -20.13
CA GLY A 169 14.77 -27.57 -20.86
C GLY A 169 13.78 -28.68 -20.43
N CYS A 170 12.69 -28.34 -19.72
CA CYS A 170 11.66 -29.32 -19.38
C CYS A 170 10.90 -29.79 -20.64
N ARG A 171 10.35 -31.00 -20.60
CA ARG A 171 9.56 -31.54 -21.72
C ARG A 171 8.29 -30.72 -21.93
N THR A 172 7.78 -30.66 -23.16
CA THR A 172 6.52 -29.96 -23.51
C THR A 172 5.34 -30.38 -22.63
N ALA A 173 5.24 -31.66 -22.25
CA ALA A 173 4.21 -32.14 -21.32
C ALA A 173 4.33 -31.53 -19.90
N THR A 174 5.55 -31.31 -19.42
CA THR A 174 5.83 -30.63 -18.15
C THR A 174 5.49 -29.15 -18.23
N ALA A 175 5.90 -28.46 -19.31
CA ALA A 175 5.59 -27.06 -19.53
C ALA A 175 4.07 -26.82 -19.63
N ALA A 176 3.36 -27.72 -20.33
CA ALA A 176 1.91 -27.73 -20.43
C ALA A 176 1.23 -28.00 -19.07
N LEU A 177 1.75 -28.93 -18.27
CA LEU A 177 1.27 -29.18 -16.92
C LEU A 177 1.42 -27.92 -16.05
N GLY A 178 2.60 -27.30 -16.00
CA GLY A 178 2.82 -26.09 -15.20
C GLY A 178 1.91 -24.92 -15.59
N ALA A 179 1.74 -24.70 -16.90
CA ALA A 179 0.76 -23.74 -17.40
C ALA A 179 -0.68 -24.09 -16.97
N ALA A 180 -1.09 -25.36 -17.11
CA ALA A 180 -2.43 -25.80 -16.74
C ALA A 180 -2.71 -25.73 -15.23
N LEU A 181 -1.72 -25.97 -14.37
CA LEU A 181 -1.85 -25.75 -12.93
C LEU A 181 -2.12 -24.28 -12.62
N ILE A 182 -1.39 -23.33 -13.23
CA ILE A 182 -1.65 -21.89 -13.03
C ILE A 182 -3.01 -21.45 -13.65
N ILE A 183 -3.52 -22.13 -14.67
CA ILE A 183 -4.90 -21.90 -15.16
C ILE A 183 -5.93 -22.23 -14.07
N PHE A 184 -5.78 -23.39 -13.42
CA PHE A 184 -6.74 -23.93 -12.44
C PHE A 184 -6.36 -23.66 -10.97
N GLU A 185 -5.49 -22.67 -10.72
CA GLU A 185 -5.13 -22.21 -9.38
C GLU A 185 -6.11 -21.12 -8.89
N ASN A 186 -7.02 -21.51 -8.00
CA ASN A 186 -8.13 -20.70 -7.49
C ASN A 186 -7.70 -19.32 -6.96
N GLY A 187 -6.58 -19.25 -6.23
CA GLY A 187 -6.10 -18.01 -5.64
C GLY A 187 -5.69 -17.01 -6.73
N LEU A 188 -4.86 -17.47 -7.68
CA LEU A 188 -4.37 -16.65 -8.79
C LEU A 188 -5.49 -16.20 -9.72
N VAL A 189 -6.52 -17.03 -9.94
CA VAL A 189 -7.72 -16.61 -10.68
C VAL A 189 -8.45 -15.48 -9.94
N THR A 190 -8.69 -15.65 -8.64
CA THR A 190 -9.42 -14.69 -7.78
C THR A 190 -8.73 -13.33 -7.73
N GLN A 191 -7.39 -13.29 -7.59
CA GLN A 191 -6.64 -12.03 -7.66
C GLN A 191 -6.69 -11.39 -9.05
N SER A 192 -6.55 -12.17 -10.12
CA SER A 192 -6.48 -11.61 -11.47
C SER A 192 -7.79 -11.05 -12.02
N ARG A 193 -8.96 -11.42 -11.47
CA ARG A 193 -10.26 -10.98 -12.01
C ARG A 193 -10.79 -9.66 -11.45
N LEU A 194 -10.07 -9.05 -10.50
CA LEU A 194 -10.49 -7.88 -9.73
C LEU A 194 -9.52 -6.70 -9.95
N ILE A 195 -9.90 -5.49 -9.55
CA ILE A 195 -9.08 -4.27 -9.68
C ILE A 195 -7.97 -4.28 -8.60
N LEU A 196 -6.99 -5.18 -8.73
CA LEU A 196 -5.95 -5.46 -7.72
C LEU A 196 -4.54 -5.40 -8.32
N LEU A 197 -3.56 -4.94 -7.52
CA LEU A 197 -2.17 -4.79 -7.98
C LEU A 197 -1.32 -6.08 -7.97
N ASP A 198 -1.77 -7.14 -7.31
CA ASP A 198 -0.97 -8.36 -7.19
C ASP A 198 -0.90 -9.13 -8.52
N SER A 199 -1.87 -8.97 -9.42
CA SER A 199 -1.78 -9.59 -10.74
C SER A 199 -0.69 -8.96 -11.63
N PRO A 200 -0.60 -7.63 -11.77
CA PRO A 200 0.60 -6.95 -12.29
C PRO A 200 1.91 -7.38 -11.61
N LEU A 201 1.93 -7.53 -10.28
CA LEU A 201 3.13 -7.96 -9.54
C LEU A 201 3.58 -9.38 -9.95
N VAL A 202 2.64 -10.34 -10.00
CA VAL A 202 2.94 -11.73 -10.35
C VAL A 202 3.38 -11.85 -11.81
N ILE A 203 2.78 -11.11 -12.76
CA ILE A 203 3.23 -11.17 -14.16
C ILE A 203 4.62 -10.56 -14.35
N PHE A 204 4.96 -9.42 -13.75
CA PHE A 204 6.31 -8.87 -13.87
C PHE A 204 7.36 -9.74 -13.15
N THR A 205 6.99 -10.38 -12.03
CA THR A 205 7.82 -11.41 -11.38
C THR A 205 8.06 -12.60 -12.32
N ALA A 206 7.00 -13.10 -12.95
CA ALA A 206 7.06 -14.20 -13.91
C ALA A 206 7.88 -13.86 -15.17
N MET A 207 7.70 -12.65 -15.73
CA MET A 207 8.48 -12.17 -16.89
C MET A 207 9.95 -11.97 -16.53
N THR A 208 10.24 -11.54 -15.30
CA THR A 208 11.62 -11.52 -14.77
C THR A 208 12.20 -12.92 -14.71
N ALA A 209 11.44 -13.90 -14.21
CA ALA A 209 11.89 -15.29 -14.17
C ALA A 209 12.14 -15.86 -15.59
N LEU A 210 11.23 -15.62 -16.54
CA LEU A 210 11.41 -16.02 -17.94
C LEU A 210 12.67 -15.42 -18.56
N SER A 211 12.81 -14.09 -18.48
CA SER A 211 13.95 -13.38 -19.08
C SER A 211 15.28 -13.76 -18.41
N TRP A 212 15.30 -13.95 -17.10
CA TRP A 212 16.48 -14.42 -16.36
C TRP A 212 16.87 -15.87 -16.72
N VAL A 213 15.90 -16.77 -16.92
CA VAL A 213 16.16 -18.16 -17.30
C VAL A 213 16.62 -18.24 -18.77
N CYS A 214 16.03 -17.45 -19.67
CA CYS A 214 16.52 -17.32 -21.05
C CYS A 214 17.94 -16.73 -21.10
N PHE A 215 18.23 -15.71 -20.29
CA PHE A 215 19.58 -15.17 -20.12
C PHE A 215 20.56 -16.25 -19.60
N THR A 216 20.16 -16.98 -18.56
CA THR A 216 20.98 -18.03 -17.94
C THR A 216 21.28 -19.13 -18.95
N ASN A 217 20.29 -19.59 -19.71
CA ASN A 217 20.45 -20.56 -20.80
C ASN A 217 21.52 -20.11 -21.83
N GLN A 218 21.44 -18.86 -22.32
CA GLN A 218 22.47 -18.29 -23.20
C GLN A 218 23.84 -18.17 -22.51
N HIS A 219 23.88 -17.78 -21.24
CA HIS A 219 25.13 -17.62 -20.49
C HIS A 219 25.83 -18.98 -20.22
N GLU A 220 25.06 -20.02 -19.91
CA GLU A 220 25.53 -21.37 -19.60
C GLU A 220 26.12 -22.11 -20.82
N LEU A 221 25.81 -21.67 -22.05
CA LEU A 221 26.50 -22.12 -23.27
C LEU A 221 27.98 -21.68 -23.32
N GLY A 222 28.39 -20.73 -22.47
CA GLY A 222 29.78 -20.34 -22.29
C GLY A 222 30.27 -19.30 -23.31
N PRO A 223 31.59 -19.30 -23.63
CA PRO A 223 32.21 -18.28 -24.50
C PRO A 223 31.61 -18.13 -25.90
N SER A 224 30.93 -19.15 -26.43
CA SER A 224 30.34 -19.14 -27.77
C SER A 224 29.05 -18.31 -27.89
N ALA A 225 28.36 -18.06 -26.77
CA ALA A 225 27.09 -17.32 -26.73
C ALA A 225 27.16 -16.01 -25.91
N ALA A 226 28.19 -15.85 -25.08
CA ALA A 226 28.39 -14.64 -24.29
C ALA A 226 28.49 -13.38 -25.17
N PHE A 227 27.82 -12.30 -24.75
CA PHE A 227 27.77 -11.00 -25.43
C PHE A 227 27.17 -11.00 -26.86
N LEU A 228 26.55 -12.08 -27.32
CA LEU A 228 25.72 -12.06 -28.52
C LEU A 228 24.48 -11.17 -28.34
N PRO A 229 23.81 -10.72 -29.42
CA PRO A 229 22.59 -9.91 -29.33
C PRO A 229 21.48 -10.54 -28.49
N THR A 230 21.31 -11.88 -28.53
CA THR A 230 20.35 -12.62 -27.71
C THR A 230 20.71 -12.59 -26.22
N TRP A 231 22.00 -12.70 -25.88
CA TRP A 231 22.51 -12.59 -24.51
C TRP A 231 22.24 -11.20 -23.92
N TRP A 232 22.53 -10.14 -24.70
CA TRP A 232 22.23 -8.76 -24.31
C TRP A 232 20.74 -8.47 -24.21
N PHE A 233 19.93 -8.98 -25.16
CA PHE A 233 18.48 -8.82 -25.15
C PHE A 233 17.87 -9.41 -23.87
N TRP A 234 18.20 -10.66 -23.53
CA TRP A 234 17.64 -11.29 -22.32
C TRP A 234 18.14 -10.66 -21.03
N LEU A 235 19.40 -10.20 -20.99
CA LEU A 235 19.95 -9.48 -19.83
C LEU A 235 19.25 -8.13 -19.62
N ALA A 236 19.07 -7.33 -20.68
CA ALA A 236 18.38 -6.05 -20.63
C ALA A 236 16.88 -6.21 -20.34
N ALA A 237 16.23 -7.23 -20.92
CA ALA A 237 14.84 -7.57 -20.63
C ALA A 237 14.65 -7.95 -19.16
N THR A 238 15.59 -8.70 -18.57
CA THR A 238 15.60 -8.97 -17.11
C THR A 238 15.65 -7.66 -16.33
N GLY A 239 16.51 -6.72 -16.72
CA GLY A 239 16.58 -5.37 -16.14
C GLY A 239 15.26 -4.60 -16.17
N VAL A 240 14.60 -4.55 -17.34
CA VAL A 240 13.30 -3.88 -17.49
C VAL A 240 12.23 -4.57 -16.63
N CYS A 241 12.20 -5.91 -16.60
CA CYS A 241 11.22 -6.65 -15.79
C CYS A 241 11.44 -6.49 -14.28
N LEU A 242 12.70 -6.44 -13.82
CA LEU A 242 13.05 -6.11 -12.43
C LEU A 242 12.57 -4.70 -12.06
N GLY A 243 12.85 -3.72 -12.92
CA GLY A 243 12.37 -2.34 -12.77
C GLY A 243 10.84 -2.26 -12.70
N ALA A 244 10.13 -2.96 -13.57
CA ALA A 244 8.67 -3.04 -13.54
C ALA A 244 8.15 -3.71 -12.24
N THR A 245 8.75 -4.83 -11.82
CA THR A 245 8.33 -5.57 -10.62
C THR A 245 8.43 -4.70 -9.36
N VAL A 246 9.58 -4.06 -9.13
CA VAL A 246 9.75 -3.15 -7.97
C VAL A 246 8.90 -1.88 -8.09
N SER A 247 8.56 -1.44 -9.31
CA SER A 247 7.64 -0.32 -9.55
C SER A 247 6.16 -0.65 -9.29
N VAL A 248 5.79 -1.92 -9.08
CA VAL A 248 4.45 -2.31 -8.62
C VAL A 248 4.37 -2.37 -7.10
N LYS A 249 5.26 -3.12 -6.44
CA LYS A 249 5.26 -3.34 -4.99
C LYS A 249 6.71 -3.57 -4.55
N TRP A 250 7.12 -3.10 -3.37
CA TRP A 250 8.47 -3.31 -2.84
C TRP A 250 8.83 -4.79 -2.60
N VAL A 251 7.85 -5.70 -2.63
CA VAL A 251 8.08 -7.16 -2.74
C VAL A 251 8.96 -7.51 -3.96
N GLY A 252 8.97 -6.69 -5.02
CA GLY A 252 9.91 -6.82 -6.15
C GLY A 252 11.40 -6.67 -5.79
N LEU A 253 11.73 -6.10 -4.63
CA LEU A 253 13.10 -6.14 -4.08
C LEU A 253 13.56 -7.58 -3.80
N PHE A 254 12.64 -8.50 -3.51
CA PHE A 254 12.97 -9.92 -3.34
C PHE A 254 13.30 -10.59 -4.68
N THR A 255 12.66 -10.16 -5.77
CA THR A 255 13.01 -10.58 -7.14
C THR A 255 14.39 -10.05 -7.53
N ILE A 256 14.73 -8.81 -7.15
CA ILE A 256 16.07 -8.22 -7.32
C ILE A 256 17.10 -9.00 -6.48
N ALA A 257 16.81 -9.33 -5.22
CA ALA A 257 17.69 -10.11 -4.35
C ALA A 257 17.93 -11.55 -4.89
N TRP A 258 16.90 -12.18 -5.45
CA TRP A 258 16.98 -13.49 -6.10
C TRP A 258 17.88 -13.47 -7.33
N VAL A 259 17.61 -12.59 -8.30
CA VAL A 259 18.43 -12.44 -9.52
C VAL A 259 19.85 -12.00 -9.15
N GLY A 260 20.01 -11.07 -8.21
CA GLY A 260 21.30 -10.61 -7.71
C GLY A 260 22.13 -11.75 -7.09
N SER A 261 21.51 -12.60 -6.28
CA SER A 261 22.20 -13.76 -5.68
C SER A 261 22.67 -14.76 -6.74
N LEU A 262 21.83 -15.08 -7.72
CA LEU A 262 22.24 -15.95 -8.84
C LEU A 262 23.29 -15.29 -9.75
N THR A 263 23.24 -13.95 -9.89
CA THR A 263 24.26 -13.16 -10.60
C THR A 263 25.62 -13.22 -9.91
N LEU A 264 25.65 -13.11 -8.56
CA LEU A 264 26.86 -13.27 -7.77
C LEU A 264 27.45 -14.68 -7.91
N VAL A 265 26.61 -15.73 -7.89
CA VAL A 265 27.05 -17.12 -8.15
C VAL A 265 27.65 -17.27 -9.56
N GLN A 266 27.03 -16.69 -10.59
CA GLN A 266 27.58 -16.71 -11.96
C GLN A 266 28.93 -15.98 -12.06
N LEU A 267 29.06 -14.80 -11.44
CA LEU A 267 30.31 -14.03 -11.41
C LEU A 267 31.42 -14.74 -10.62
N TRP A 268 31.05 -15.49 -9.57
CA TRP A 268 31.96 -16.34 -8.79
C TRP A 268 32.46 -17.54 -9.61
N VAL A 269 31.58 -18.22 -10.34
CA VAL A 269 31.96 -19.32 -11.26
C VAL A 269 32.87 -18.81 -12.38
N LEU A 270 32.58 -17.64 -12.96
CA LEU A 270 33.45 -16.98 -13.94
C LEU A 270 34.82 -16.65 -13.36
N LEU A 271 34.90 -16.13 -12.13
CA LEU A 271 36.16 -15.83 -11.45
C LEU A 271 36.98 -17.11 -11.17
N GLY A 272 36.31 -18.25 -10.96
CA GLY A 272 36.93 -19.56 -10.76
C GLY A 272 37.58 -20.16 -12.02
N ASP A 273 37.19 -19.75 -13.23
CA ASP A 273 37.85 -20.21 -14.47
C ASP A 273 39.13 -19.42 -14.77
N THR A 274 40.19 -19.79 -14.05
CA THR A 274 41.56 -19.25 -14.22
C THR A 274 42.20 -19.57 -15.58
N LYS A 275 41.56 -20.36 -16.45
CA LYS A 275 42.12 -20.79 -17.75
C LYS A 275 41.53 -20.01 -18.92
N THR A 276 40.26 -19.64 -18.89
CA THR A 276 39.63 -18.91 -20.01
C THR A 276 39.08 -17.53 -19.64
N THR A 277 38.82 -17.26 -18.37
CA THR A 277 38.31 -15.96 -17.94
C THR A 277 39.45 -15.00 -17.59
N THR A 278 39.82 -14.14 -18.54
CA THR A 278 40.76 -13.03 -18.27
C THR A 278 40.11 -11.96 -17.38
N PRO A 279 40.88 -11.17 -16.60
CA PRO A 279 40.32 -10.07 -15.81
C PRO A 279 39.50 -9.07 -16.64
N ARG A 280 39.92 -8.80 -17.89
CA ARG A 280 39.16 -7.97 -18.83
C ARG A 280 37.78 -8.57 -19.16
N LEU A 281 37.72 -9.87 -19.44
CA LEU A 281 36.47 -10.57 -19.75
C LEU A 281 35.54 -10.63 -18.52
N TRP A 282 36.10 -10.84 -17.33
CA TRP A 282 35.36 -10.78 -16.08
C TRP A 282 34.77 -9.38 -15.85
N SER A 283 35.56 -8.31 -16.02
CA SER A 283 35.08 -6.94 -15.88
C SER A 283 34.01 -6.58 -16.93
N GLN A 284 34.09 -7.10 -18.15
CA GLN A 284 33.02 -6.96 -19.15
C GLN A 284 31.71 -7.62 -18.68
N HIS A 285 31.79 -8.84 -18.13
CA HIS A 285 30.63 -9.54 -17.55
C HIS A 285 30.04 -8.80 -16.35
N PHE A 286 30.88 -8.22 -15.49
CA PHE A 286 30.47 -7.43 -14.33
C PHE A 286 29.77 -6.14 -14.76
N VAL A 287 30.39 -5.32 -15.63
CA VAL A 287 29.83 -4.04 -16.08
C VAL A 287 28.53 -4.23 -16.86
N ALA A 288 28.45 -5.24 -17.72
CA ALA A 288 27.21 -5.58 -18.42
C ALA A 288 26.06 -5.86 -17.45
N ARG A 289 26.32 -6.66 -16.41
CA ARG A 289 25.34 -6.98 -15.36
C ARG A 289 25.00 -5.76 -14.49
N ALA A 290 25.97 -4.92 -14.14
CA ALA A 290 25.71 -3.70 -13.37
C ALA A 290 24.80 -2.72 -14.15
N ILE A 291 25.08 -2.49 -15.43
CA ILE A 291 24.25 -1.63 -16.29
C ILE A 291 22.83 -2.19 -16.41
N CYS A 292 22.69 -3.47 -16.75
CA CYS A 292 21.38 -4.05 -17.03
C CYS A 292 20.57 -4.43 -15.78
N LEU A 293 21.19 -4.91 -14.70
CA LEU A 293 20.50 -5.42 -13.51
C LEU A 293 20.46 -4.42 -12.33
N ILE A 294 21.10 -3.25 -12.47
CA ILE A 294 21.00 -2.14 -11.51
C ILE A 294 20.58 -0.86 -12.23
N GLY A 295 21.33 -0.44 -13.25
CA GLY A 295 21.08 0.81 -13.98
C GLY A 295 19.69 0.88 -14.61
N ILE A 296 19.31 -0.11 -15.43
CA ILE A 296 17.98 -0.16 -16.08
C ILE A 296 16.83 -0.19 -15.05
N PRO A 297 16.82 -1.08 -14.01
CA PRO A 297 15.80 -1.06 -12.98
C PRO A 297 15.64 0.28 -12.26
N VAL A 298 16.75 0.93 -11.88
CA VAL A 298 16.72 2.23 -11.19
C VAL A 298 16.13 3.32 -12.09
N VAL A 299 16.58 3.42 -13.35
CA VAL A 299 16.04 4.39 -14.31
C VAL A 299 14.55 4.15 -14.56
N PHE A 300 14.13 2.89 -14.69
CA PHE A 300 12.71 2.55 -14.86
C PHE A 300 11.88 2.97 -13.63
N TYR A 301 12.33 2.61 -12.42
CA TYR A 301 11.64 2.95 -11.17
C TYR A 301 11.48 4.46 -11.00
N MET A 302 12.56 5.22 -11.20
CA MET A 302 12.52 6.68 -11.14
C MET A 302 11.63 7.27 -12.24
N GLY A 303 11.63 6.70 -13.45
CA GLY A 303 10.72 7.07 -14.52
C GLY A 303 9.24 6.91 -14.16
N MET A 304 8.87 5.84 -13.45
CA MET A 304 7.48 5.65 -12.99
C MET A 304 7.07 6.68 -11.93
N PHE A 305 7.99 7.08 -11.04
CA PHE A 305 7.74 8.19 -10.10
C PHE A 305 7.71 9.57 -10.79
N ALA A 306 8.47 9.76 -11.86
CA ALA A 306 8.37 10.98 -12.66
C ALA A 306 6.99 11.11 -13.32
N ILE A 307 6.45 10.02 -13.90
CA ILE A 307 5.07 9.97 -14.42
C ILE A 307 4.05 10.24 -13.30
N HIS A 308 4.20 9.58 -12.15
CA HIS A 308 3.34 9.80 -10.98
C HIS A 308 3.26 11.28 -10.57
N PHE A 309 4.40 11.98 -10.46
CA PHE A 309 4.41 13.41 -10.13
C PHE A 309 3.91 14.32 -11.27
N LEU A 310 4.00 13.89 -12.54
CA LEU A 310 3.42 14.61 -13.68
C LEU A 310 1.89 14.49 -13.74
N CYS A 311 1.33 13.36 -13.29
CA CYS A 311 -0.12 13.19 -13.19
C CYS A 311 -0.72 13.90 -11.97
N LEU A 312 -0.02 13.88 -10.82
CA LEU A 312 -0.54 14.37 -9.54
C LEU A 312 -0.08 15.80 -9.24
N VAL A 313 -0.72 16.76 -9.91
CA VAL A 313 -0.39 18.19 -9.82
C VAL A 313 -1.31 19.00 -8.90
N ASN A 314 -2.46 18.46 -8.49
CA ASN A 314 -3.44 19.15 -7.65
C ASN A 314 -3.33 18.68 -6.19
N PRO A 315 -3.69 19.53 -5.20
CA PRO A 315 -3.84 19.11 -3.79
C PRO A 315 -4.84 17.96 -3.60
N GLY A 316 -4.72 17.25 -2.49
CA GLY A 316 -5.53 16.08 -2.17
C GLY A 316 -5.07 15.38 -0.90
N GLU A 317 -5.90 14.50 -0.35
CA GLU A 317 -5.80 13.90 1.01
C GLU A 317 -4.41 13.41 1.46
N GLY A 318 -3.49 13.09 0.54
CA GLY A 318 -2.13 12.67 0.88
C GLY A 318 -1.09 13.79 1.00
N ASP A 319 -1.44 15.05 0.71
CA ASP A 319 -0.50 16.18 0.72
C ASP A 319 -0.03 16.55 2.14
N GLY A 320 -0.87 16.38 3.16
CA GLY A 320 -0.53 16.56 4.58
C GLY A 320 0.58 15.65 5.10
N PHE A 321 0.93 14.56 4.39
CA PHE A 321 2.10 13.72 4.73
C PHE A 321 3.42 14.29 4.20
N MET A 322 3.38 15.29 3.31
CA MET A 322 4.53 15.88 2.65
C MET A 322 4.89 17.24 3.27
N SER A 323 6.15 17.66 3.11
CA SER A 323 6.64 18.99 3.48
C SER A 323 5.90 20.10 2.74
N SER A 324 5.93 21.31 3.31
CA SER A 324 5.39 22.50 2.65
C SER A 324 6.10 22.81 1.34
N GLU A 325 7.41 22.54 1.26
CA GLU A 325 8.21 22.61 0.04
C GLU A 325 7.64 21.70 -1.05
N PHE A 326 7.28 20.45 -0.72
CA PHE A 326 6.63 19.56 -1.68
C PHE A 326 5.24 20.06 -2.07
N GLN A 327 4.43 20.45 -1.08
CA GLN A 327 3.07 20.98 -1.29
C GLN A 327 3.07 22.24 -2.19
N SER A 328 4.12 23.07 -2.15
CA SER A 328 4.25 24.27 -3.01
C SER A 328 4.46 23.97 -4.50
N THR A 329 4.73 22.70 -4.83
CA THR A 329 4.79 22.21 -6.23
C THR A 329 3.43 21.75 -6.76
N LEU A 330 2.41 21.64 -5.89
CA LEU A 330 1.04 21.36 -6.28
C LEU A 330 0.31 22.68 -6.60
N ASN A 331 -0.78 22.60 -7.37
CA ASN A 331 -1.68 23.71 -7.72
C ASN A 331 -2.53 24.17 -6.51
N SER A 332 -1.90 24.37 -5.35
CA SER A 332 -2.57 24.87 -4.15
C SER A 332 -2.78 26.38 -4.26
N LYS A 333 -4.04 26.83 -4.18
CA LYS A 333 -4.34 28.27 -4.09
C LYS A 333 -3.74 28.92 -2.84
N GLY A 334 -3.49 28.13 -1.79
CA GLY A 334 -3.06 28.61 -0.47
C GLY A 334 -1.56 28.77 -0.24
N MET A 335 -0.68 28.53 -1.23
CA MET A 335 0.78 28.81 -1.13
C MET A 335 1.20 29.95 -2.05
N GLN A 336 0.56 31.11 -1.85
CA GLN A 336 0.96 32.36 -2.48
C GLN A 336 2.22 32.94 -1.81
N ASP A 337 2.88 33.86 -2.50
CA ASP A 337 4.00 34.62 -1.94
C ASP A 337 3.49 35.54 -0.82
N VAL A 338 4.06 35.40 0.38
CA VAL A 338 3.65 36.09 1.61
C VAL A 338 4.71 37.10 2.05
N PRO A 339 4.34 38.23 2.69
CA PRO A 339 5.29 39.19 3.23
C PRO A 339 6.37 38.55 4.12
N ALA A 340 7.62 38.88 3.84
CA ALA A 340 8.79 38.25 4.43
C ALA A 340 9.04 38.70 5.87
N ASP A 341 8.99 40.00 6.14
CA ASP A 341 9.18 40.54 7.48
C ASP A 341 7.91 40.38 8.33
N VAL A 342 8.07 39.82 9.54
CA VAL A 342 7.02 39.71 10.55
C VAL A 342 7.18 40.86 11.55
N ILE A 343 6.11 41.60 11.79
CA ILE A 343 6.08 42.79 12.65
C ILE A 343 5.03 42.65 13.74
N MET A 344 5.09 43.51 14.76
CA MET A 344 4.06 43.53 15.80
C MET A 344 2.68 43.83 15.17
N GLY A 345 1.63 43.11 15.58
CA GLY A 345 0.32 43.13 14.95
C GLY A 345 0.13 42.16 13.78
N SER A 346 1.20 41.56 13.25
CA SER A 346 1.10 40.57 12.15
C SER A 346 0.18 39.42 12.53
N ARG A 347 -0.73 39.09 11.62
CA ARG A 347 -1.58 37.88 11.65
C ARG A 347 -0.79 36.75 11.03
N VAL A 348 -0.47 35.74 11.81
CA VAL A 348 0.48 34.69 11.46
C VAL A 348 -0.05 33.29 11.75
N SER A 349 0.34 32.34 10.90
CA SER A 349 0.11 30.91 11.12
C SER A 349 1.45 30.24 11.43
N PHE A 350 1.61 29.72 12.65
CA PHE A 350 2.82 28.99 13.06
C PHE A 350 2.72 27.53 12.66
N ARG A 351 3.82 26.97 12.13
CA ARG A 351 3.94 25.55 11.79
C ARG A 351 5.08 24.91 12.57
N HIS A 352 4.83 23.71 13.10
CA HIS A 352 5.86 22.94 13.79
C HIS A 352 6.81 22.29 12.77
N HIS A 353 8.12 22.33 13.04
CA HIS A 353 9.13 21.96 12.03
C HIS A 353 9.33 20.44 11.88
N ASN A 354 9.30 19.68 12.98
CA ASN A 354 9.70 18.26 12.96
C ASN A 354 8.53 17.26 12.82
N THR A 355 7.28 17.70 12.93
CA THR A 355 6.10 16.83 12.86
C THR A 355 5.12 17.28 11.79
N GLN A 356 4.44 16.34 11.14
CA GLN A 356 3.36 16.64 10.21
C GLN A 356 2.01 16.99 10.89
N GLY A 357 1.99 17.20 12.21
CA GLY A 357 0.85 17.77 12.93
C GLY A 357 0.43 19.16 12.45
N GLY A 358 1.26 19.88 11.69
CA GLY A 358 0.86 21.09 10.96
C GLY A 358 0.94 22.39 11.77
N TYR A 359 -0.19 23.06 11.92
CA TYR A 359 -0.30 24.42 12.45
C TYR A 359 -0.64 24.46 13.93
N LEU A 360 -0.09 25.45 14.66
CA LEU A 360 -0.55 25.79 16.00
C LEU A 360 -2.02 26.24 15.92
N HIS A 361 -2.92 25.49 16.55
CA HIS A 361 -4.36 25.57 16.37
C HIS A 361 -5.07 25.69 17.73
N SER A 362 -6.24 26.34 17.73
CA SER A 362 -7.13 26.37 18.90
C SER A 362 -8.59 26.51 18.49
N HIS A 363 -9.50 25.89 19.23
CA HIS A 363 -10.94 25.93 18.96
C HIS A 363 -11.71 25.96 20.28
N ASN A 364 -13.00 26.31 20.27
CA ASN A 364 -13.82 26.55 21.47
C ASN A 364 -14.14 25.30 22.35
N HIS A 365 -13.38 24.22 22.26
CA HIS A 365 -13.47 23.06 23.15
C HIS A 365 -12.43 23.17 24.27
N MET A 366 -12.78 22.66 25.45
CA MET A 366 -11.92 22.69 26.65
C MET A 366 -11.25 21.33 26.87
N TYR A 367 -10.13 21.30 27.60
CA TYR A 367 -9.59 20.04 28.09
C TYR A 367 -10.56 19.37 29.09
N PRO A 368 -10.73 18.03 29.05
CA PRO A 368 -11.57 17.32 30.02
C PRO A 368 -10.91 17.23 31.41
N THR A 369 -9.57 17.21 31.43
CA THR A 369 -8.70 17.11 32.60
C THR A 369 -7.79 18.35 32.69
N GLY A 370 -6.75 18.30 33.53
CA GLY A 370 -5.79 19.39 33.66
C GLY A 370 -6.43 20.70 34.15
N SER A 371 -6.13 21.81 33.48
CA SER A 371 -6.68 23.14 33.81
C SER A 371 -8.14 23.36 33.41
N LYS A 372 -8.67 22.49 32.53
CA LYS A 372 -9.98 22.66 31.85
C LYS A 372 -10.14 23.97 31.07
N GLN A 373 -9.02 24.58 30.66
CA GLN A 373 -9.01 25.71 29.74
C GLN A 373 -9.15 25.24 28.28
N GLN A 374 -9.14 26.17 27.33
CA GLN A 374 -9.35 25.86 25.91
C GLN A 374 -8.15 25.12 25.33
N GLN A 375 -8.42 24.15 24.45
CA GLN A 375 -7.41 23.27 23.88
C GLN A 375 -6.45 24.03 22.96
N ILE A 376 -5.15 23.71 23.06
CA ILE A 376 -4.13 24.03 22.05
C ILE A 376 -3.67 22.73 21.43
N THR A 377 -3.61 22.71 20.11
CA THR A 377 -3.32 21.51 19.33
C THR A 377 -2.46 21.83 18.13
N LEU A 378 -2.07 20.77 17.42
CA LEU A 378 -1.49 20.84 16.09
C LEU A 378 -2.46 20.22 15.08
N TYR A 379 -2.93 21.06 14.15
CA TYR A 379 -3.89 20.70 13.11
C TYR A 379 -3.23 20.70 11.71
N PRO A 380 -3.31 19.62 10.90
CA PRO A 380 -2.57 19.50 9.65
C PRO A 380 -3.10 20.37 8.49
N HIS A 381 -4.31 20.93 8.60
CA HIS A 381 -4.96 21.67 7.52
C HIS A 381 -4.98 23.18 7.78
N LYS A 382 -5.11 23.97 6.70
CA LYS A 382 -5.25 25.43 6.78
C LYS A 382 -6.67 25.78 7.23
N ASP A 383 -6.77 26.58 8.29
CA ASP A 383 -8.01 26.98 8.96
C ASP A 383 -7.87 28.41 9.49
N GLU A 384 -8.98 29.12 9.69
CA GLU A 384 -8.97 30.46 10.33
C GLU A 384 -8.57 30.37 11.82
N ASN A 385 -8.83 29.21 12.43
CA ASN A 385 -8.40 28.84 13.80
C ASN A 385 -6.90 28.49 13.90
N ASN A 386 -6.11 28.76 12.86
CA ASN A 386 -4.64 28.71 12.90
C ASN A 386 -4.02 30.11 13.00
N VAL A 387 -4.83 31.18 13.03
CA VAL A 387 -4.37 32.56 12.90
C VAL A 387 -4.17 33.21 14.27
N TRP A 388 -2.94 33.65 14.51
CA TRP A 388 -2.49 34.30 15.74
C TRP A 388 -2.04 35.73 15.44
N ILE A 389 -2.40 36.69 16.29
CA ILE A 389 -1.84 38.05 16.27
C ILE A 389 -0.68 38.10 17.26
N LEU A 390 0.45 38.66 16.83
CA LEU A 390 1.60 38.93 17.70
C LEU A 390 1.44 40.27 18.42
N GLU A 391 1.28 40.22 19.75
CA GLU A 391 1.22 41.38 20.63
C GLU A 391 2.53 41.54 21.43
N ASN A 392 2.89 42.77 21.79
CA ASN A 392 4.04 43.06 22.66
C ASN A 392 3.69 42.76 24.14
N GLN A 393 4.69 42.68 25.01
CA GLN A 393 4.53 42.54 26.46
C GLN A 393 3.67 43.66 27.07
N THR A 394 3.84 44.90 26.60
CA THR A 394 3.04 46.07 27.00
C THR A 394 2.07 46.48 25.90
N PHE A 395 0.90 47.00 26.29
CA PHE A 395 0.01 47.65 25.34
C PHE A 395 0.61 48.98 24.85
N PRO A 396 0.37 49.35 23.58
CA PRO A 396 0.84 50.63 23.06
C PRO A 396 -0.02 51.78 23.61
N GLU A 397 0.62 52.93 23.86
CA GLU A 397 -0.06 54.15 24.30
C GLU A 397 -0.72 54.85 23.11
N ILE A 398 -1.93 54.43 22.75
CA ILE A 398 -2.79 55.04 21.73
C ILE A 398 -3.93 55.82 22.40
N ASP A 399 -4.26 57.00 21.86
CA ASP A 399 -5.39 57.84 22.28
C ASP A 399 -6.33 58.06 21.07
N PRO A 400 -7.63 57.68 21.13
CA PRO A 400 -8.30 57.00 22.24
C PRO A 400 -7.75 55.59 22.47
N LYS A 401 -7.73 55.15 23.73
CA LYS A 401 -7.36 53.77 24.08
C LYS A 401 -8.36 52.78 23.44
N PRO A 402 -7.90 51.81 22.64
CA PRO A 402 -8.77 50.80 22.05
C PRO A 402 -9.41 49.93 23.15
N THR A 403 -10.65 49.50 22.92
CA THR A 403 -11.41 48.69 23.89
C THR A 403 -11.94 47.39 23.27
N GLY A 404 -12.08 46.32 24.07
CA GLY A 404 -12.58 45.02 23.60
C GLY A 404 -11.74 44.41 22.46
N ALA A 405 -12.40 43.89 21.43
CA ALA A 405 -11.77 43.30 20.24
C ALA A 405 -10.86 44.24 19.40
N GLU A 406 -10.81 45.54 19.68
CA GLU A 406 -9.87 46.47 19.01
C GLU A 406 -8.46 46.41 19.60
N ILE A 407 -8.30 45.94 20.84
CA ILE A 407 -7.02 45.92 21.56
C ILE A 407 -5.89 45.19 20.79
N PRO A 408 -6.09 43.98 20.20
CA PRO A 408 -5.05 43.30 19.42
C PRO A 408 -4.76 43.98 18.08
N LYS A 409 -5.74 44.73 17.54
CA LYS A 409 -5.63 45.47 16.27
C LYS A 409 -5.02 46.86 16.44
N ALA A 410 -4.77 47.30 17.66
CA ALA A 410 -4.08 48.55 17.99
C ALA A 410 -2.77 48.75 17.19
N TRP A 411 -2.04 47.65 16.96
CA TRP A 411 -0.79 47.62 16.20
C TRP A 411 -0.96 47.96 14.71
N ASP A 412 -2.15 47.76 14.11
CA ASP A 412 -2.42 48.08 12.70
C ASP A 412 -2.26 49.58 12.39
N ALA A 413 -2.32 50.44 13.41
CA ALA A 413 -2.24 51.91 13.31
C ALA A 413 -0.89 52.52 13.73
N LEU A 414 0.09 51.70 14.12
CA LEU A 414 1.39 52.14 14.66
C LEU A 414 2.54 51.83 13.70
N ASP A 415 3.62 52.61 13.73
CA ASP A 415 4.78 52.38 12.85
C ASP A 415 5.33 50.93 12.93
N PRO A 416 5.69 50.30 11.78
CA PRO A 416 6.11 48.90 11.71
C PRO A 416 7.25 48.53 12.67
N THR A 417 6.92 47.79 13.74
CA THR A 417 7.90 47.36 14.74
C THR A 417 8.34 45.92 14.46
N PHE A 418 9.56 45.74 13.95
CA PHE A 418 10.14 44.43 13.66
C PHE A 418 10.46 43.65 14.94
N ILE A 419 10.10 42.36 14.95
CA ILE A 419 10.33 41.44 16.06
C ILE A 419 11.75 40.85 15.96
N LYS A 420 12.54 40.97 17.02
CA LYS A 420 13.94 40.57 17.12
C LYS A 420 14.13 39.31 17.95
N ASN A 421 15.28 38.66 17.78
CA ASN A 421 15.72 37.60 18.68
C ASN A 421 15.82 38.09 20.14
N GLY A 422 15.09 37.44 21.05
CA GLY A 422 15.06 37.75 22.48
C GLY A 422 13.84 38.57 22.93
N ASP A 423 13.06 39.10 22.00
CA ASP A 423 11.82 39.84 22.30
C ASP A 423 10.77 38.93 22.94
N VAL A 424 9.93 39.52 23.80
CA VAL A 424 8.82 38.85 24.49
C VAL A 424 7.51 39.26 23.85
N VAL A 425 6.75 38.27 23.39
CA VAL A 425 5.45 38.43 22.72
C VAL A 425 4.35 37.70 23.50
N ARG A 426 3.11 38.11 23.24
CA ARG A 426 1.90 37.34 23.52
C ARG A 426 1.29 36.91 22.19
N LEU A 427 0.74 35.69 22.14
CA LEU A 427 0.12 35.15 20.94
C LEU A 427 -1.39 35.14 21.13
N TYR A 428 -2.10 36.04 20.44
CA TYR A 428 -3.54 36.22 20.55
C TYR A 428 -4.28 35.44 19.45
N HIS A 429 -5.13 34.49 19.83
CA HIS A 429 -5.93 33.69 18.92
C HIS A 429 -7.12 34.48 18.36
N LEU A 430 -7.17 34.66 17.04
CA LEU A 430 -8.06 35.62 16.39
C LEU A 430 -9.55 35.30 16.55
N THR A 431 -9.95 34.03 16.40
CA THR A 431 -11.37 33.61 16.39
C THR A 431 -12.00 33.40 17.77
N THR A 432 -11.20 33.15 18.81
CA THR A 432 -11.73 32.86 20.16
C THR A 432 -11.37 33.91 21.20
N HIS A 433 -10.63 34.96 20.82
CA HIS A 433 -10.25 36.09 21.68
C HIS A 433 -9.48 35.69 22.95
N ARG A 434 -8.59 34.70 22.83
CA ARG A 434 -7.76 34.14 23.92
C ARG A 434 -6.28 34.23 23.60
N ARG A 435 -5.41 34.10 24.60
CA ARG A 435 -3.95 34.05 24.43
C ARG A 435 -3.42 32.64 24.64
N LEU A 436 -2.33 32.31 23.92
CA LEU A 436 -1.53 31.14 24.22
C LEU A 436 -0.98 31.28 25.64
N HIS A 437 -1.16 30.25 26.45
CA HIS A 437 -0.91 30.26 27.88
C HIS A 437 -0.18 28.97 28.30
N SER A 438 0.68 29.02 29.31
CA SER A 438 1.21 27.80 29.93
C SER A 438 1.40 27.97 31.44
N HIS A 439 1.11 26.90 32.17
CA HIS A 439 1.02 26.89 33.63
C HIS A 439 1.52 25.57 34.19
N ASP A 440 1.57 25.43 35.52
CA ASP A 440 2.07 24.23 36.19
C ASP A 440 1.01 23.12 36.32
N HIS A 441 0.33 22.82 35.21
CA HIS A 441 -0.55 21.65 35.06
C HIS A 441 0.13 20.60 34.17
N ARG A 442 -0.20 19.32 34.40
CA ARG A 442 0.24 18.21 33.55
C ARG A 442 -0.54 18.18 32.23
N PRO A 443 0.09 17.86 31.08
CA PRO A 443 -0.62 17.61 29.83
C PRO A 443 -1.65 16.47 29.96
N PRO A 444 -2.75 16.51 29.21
CA PRO A 444 -3.87 15.58 29.36
C PRO A 444 -3.60 14.16 28.81
N VAL A 445 -2.54 13.97 28.00
CA VAL A 445 -2.14 12.66 27.47
C VAL A 445 -0.71 12.33 27.88
N THR A 446 0.23 13.25 27.67
CA THR A 446 1.63 13.03 28.07
C THR A 446 1.86 13.45 29.53
N GLU A 447 1.51 12.56 30.44
CA GLU A 447 1.65 12.65 31.92
C GLU A 447 3.13 12.61 32.42
N ALA A 448 4.03 13.31 31.73
CA ALA A 448 5.46 13.35 32.04
C ALA A 448 5.85 14.65 32.78
N ASP A 449 6.54 14.54 33.92
CA ASP A 449 6.87 15.67 34.81
C ASP A 449 7.66 16.82 34.15
N TRP A 450 8.35 16.55 33.05
CA TRP A 450 9.12 17.54 32.29
C TRP A 450 8.30 18.27 31.21
N GLN A 451 7.05 17.87 30.98
CA GLN A 451 6.11 18.57 30.09
C GLN A 451 4.99 19.23 30.90
N LYS A 452 4.60 20.43 30.48
CA LYS A 452 3.51 21.21 31.08
C LYS A 452 2.41 21.44 30.05
N GLU A 453 1.18 21.53 30.54
CA GLU A 453 0.01 21.85 29.72
C GLU A 453 0.17 23.22 29.04
N VAL A 454 -0.31 23.34 27.81
CA VAL A 454 -0.42 24.57 27.05
C VAL A 454 -1.87 24.74 26.63
N SER A 455 -2.42 25.92 26.84
CA SER A 455 -3.85 26.19 26.74
C SER A 455 -4.12 27.55 26.09
N ALA A 456 -5.39 27.80 25.73
CA ALA A 456 -5.87 29.12 25.36
C ALA A 456 -6.67 29.74 26.53
N TYR A 457 -6.15 30.83 27.10
CA TYR A 457 -6.72 31.50 28.27
C TYR A 457 -7.16 32.94 28.01
N GLY A 458 -8.01 33.48 28.90
CA GLY A 458 -8.60 34.81 28.77
C GLY A 458 -9.94 34.84 28.03
N TYR A 459 -10.37 36.06 27.70
CA TYR A 459 -11.63 36.41 27.05
C TYR A 459 -11.49 37.76 26.33
N GLU A 460 -12.48 38.15 25.52
CA GLU A 460 -12.44 39.44 24.81
C GLU A 460 -12.35 40.63 25.79
N GLY A 461 -11.36 41.50 25.58
CA GLY A 461 -11.09 42.63 26.49
C GLY A 461 -10.30 42.27 27.76
N PHE A 462 -9.93 41.00 27.98
CA PHE A 462 -8.94 40.65 29.00
C PHE A 462 -7.56 41.19 28.62
N GLU A 463 -6.88 41.84 29.55
CA GLU A 463 -5.53 42.40 29.30
C GLU A 463 -4.44 41.34 29.16
N GLY A 464 -4.68 40.10 29.59
CA GLY A 464 -3.66 39.04 29.65
C GLY A 464 -2.93 39.02 31.00
N ASP A 465 -2.17 37.96 31.25
CA ASP A 465 -1.33 37.84 32.44
C ASP A 465 0.11 37.40 32.09
N ALA A 466 0.94 37.19 33.12
CA ALA A 466 2.36 36.91 32.94
C ALA A 466 2.65 35.52 32.32
N ASN A 467 1.71 34.58 32.41
CA ASN A 467 1.81 33.25 31.80
C ASN A 467 1.43 33.24 30.30
N ASP A 468 1.05 34.40 29.74
CA ASP A 468 0.88 34.59 28.30
C ASP A 468 2.21 34.99 27.61
N PHE A 469 3.28 35.21 28.38
CA PHE A 469 4.56 35.73 27.86
C PHE A 469 5.46 34.64 27.30
N PHE A 470 5.72 34.69 25.98
CA PHE A 470 6.67 33.82 25.29
C PHE A 470 7.81 34.64 24.67
N ARG A 471 9.05 34.26 24.97
CA ARG A 471 10.25 34.83 24.38
C ARG A 471 10.58 34.11 23.07
N ILE A 472 10.82 34.87 22.00
CA ILE A 472 11.28 34.32 20.72
C ILE A 472 12.79 34.11 20.76
N GLU A 473 13.26 32.88 20.57
CA GLU A 473 14.68 32.55 20.47
C GLU A 473 14.98 31.97 19.07
N ILE A 474 15.61 32.77 18.22
CA ILE A 474 15.96 32.43 16.84
C ILE A 474 17.15 31.48 16.80
N VAL A 475 16.97 30.33 16.15
CA VAL A 475 18.01 29.31 15.99
C VAL A 475 18.81 29.60 14.73
N LYS A 476 19.83 30.47 14.87
CA LYS A 476 20.63 31.03 13.76
C LYS A 476 21.32 30.01 12.84
N SER A 477 21.45 28.76 13.27
CA SER A 477 21.97 27.64 12.46
C SER A 477 20.92 27.00 11.54
N LEU A 478 19.64 27.21 11.81
CA LEU A 478 18.50 26.68 11.03
C LEU A 478 17.77 27.77 10.25
N SER A 479 17.93 29.06 10.59
CA SER A 479 17.38 30.18 9.80
C SER A 479 18.18 30.47 8.53
N ASP A 480 17.47 30.68 7.43
CA ASP A 480 18.03 30.98 6.11
C ASP A 480 18.17 32.48 5.86
N GLY A 481 19.34 32.92 5.37
CA GLY A 481 19.65 34.34 5.14
C GLY A 481 20.23 35.06 6.37
N THR A 482 20.68 36.30 6.20
CA THR A 482 21.31 37.10 7.28
C THR A 482 20.25 37.76 8.18
N ARG A 483 19.24 38.40 7.58
CA ARG A 483 18.18 39.11 8.32
C ARG A 483 17.34 38.18 9.20
N ALA A 484 17.02 36.98 8.71
CA ALA A 484 16.26 35.95 9.43
C ALA A 484 16.98 35.33 10.66
N LYS A 485 18.26 35.68 10.89
CA LYS A 485 19.05 35.28 12.07
C LYS A 485 18.96 36.28 13.21
N ASP A 486 18.46 37.48 12.95
CA ASP A 486 18.33 38.56 13.92
C ASP A 486 16.87 39.03 14.09
N TYR A 487 16.06 38.89 13.05
CA TYR A 487 14.63 39.26 12.99
C TYR A 487 13.75 38.07 12.61
N LEU A 488 12.49 38.09 13.06
CA LEU A 488 11.49 37.11 12.69
C LEU A 488 11.01 37.34 11.24
N ARG A 489 11.20 36.34 10.39
CA ARG A 489 10.81 36.34 8.97
C ARG A 489 10.08 35.05 8.58
N THR A 490 9.07 35.21 7.74
CA THR A 490 8.20 34.15 7.23
C THR A 490 9.02 33.10 6.46
N ILE A 491 8.77 31.82 6.70
CA ILE A 491 9.47 30.63 6.15
C ILE A 491 10.97 30.55 6.55
N GLU A 492 11.72 31.63 6.39
CA GLU A 492 13.17 31.74 6.56
C GLU A 492 13.63 31.58 8.02
N THR A 493 12.89 32.11 8.99
CA THR A 493 13.30 32.05 10.41
C THR A 493 12.81 30.78 11.09
N LYS A 494 13.73 30.03 11.69
CA LYS A 494 13.44 28.90 12.58
C LYS A 494 13.72 29.31 14.03
N PHE A 495 12.77 29.17 14.93
CA PHE A 495 12.86 29.69 16.29
C PHE A 495 12.13 28.82 17.32
N LYS A 496 12.42 29.06 18.59
CA LYS A 496 11.73 28.49 19.75
C LYS A 496 10.85 29.56 20.41
N LEU A 497 9.73 29.14 20.99
CA LEU A 497 8.91 29.98 21.89
C LEU A 497 9.16 29.52 23.32
N VAL A 498 9.89 30.32 24.10
CA VAL A 498 10.27 30.00 25.48
C VAL A 498 9.31 30.70 26.44
N HIS A 499 8.51 29.95 27.19
CA HIS A 499 7.58 30.51 28.16
C HIS A 499 8.36 31.20 29.29
N VAL A 500 8.10 32.48 29.53
CA VAL A 500 8.96 33.33 30.38
C VAL A 500 8.88 32.94 31.86
N MET A 501 7.70 32.55 32.35
CA MET A 501 7.49 32.30 33.78
C MET A 501 8.03 30.96 34.27
N THR A 502 8.10 29.94 33.40
CA THR A 502 8.58 28.59 33.75
C THR A 502 9.88 28.19 33.06
N GLY A 503 10.31 28.91 32.03
CA GLY A 503 11.51 28.59 31.24
C GLY A 503 11.37 27.37 30.31
N CYS A 504 10.20 26.72 30.25
CA CYS A 504 9.95 25.62 29.31
C CYS A 504 9.76 26.16 27.88
N VAL A 505 9.89 25.28 26.90
CA VAL A 505 9.80 25.62 25.47
C VAL A 505 8.56 25.00 24.86
N LEU A 506 7.81 25.76 24.05
CA LEU A 506 6.67 25.26 23.29
C LEU A 506 7.11 24.08 22.40
N PHE A 507 6.50 22.93 22.62
CA PHE A 507 6.97 21.64 22.16
C PHE A 507 5.83 20.83 21.54
N SER A 508 6.16 19.98 20.58
CA SER A 508 5.25 18.92 20.15
C SER A 508 5.96 17.68 19.59
N HIS A 509 5.24 16.57 19.62
CA HIS A 509 5.69 15.23 19.30
C HIS A 509 4.53 14.45 18.64
N LYS A 510 4.81 13.24 18.13
CA LYS A 510 3.86 12.47 17.31
C LYS A 510 2.69 11.82 18.10
N VAL A 511 2.33 12.35 19.28
CA VAL A 511 1.19 11.88 20.07
C VAL A 511 -0.04 12.67 19.66
N LYS A 512 -1.12 11.94 19.35
CA LYS A 512 -2.45 12.51 19.12
C LYS A 512 -3.22 12.59 20.44
N LEU A 513 -4.08 13.60 20.55
CA LEU A 513 -5.16 13.62 21.52
C LEU A 513 -6.22 12.57 21.13
N PRO A 514 -6.95 11.96 22.09
CA PRO A 514 -8.11 11.12 21.81
C PRO A 514 -9.26 11.90 21.13
N ASP A 515 -10.39 11.22 20.90
CA ASP A 515 -11.59 11.74 20.23
C ASP A 515 -12.07 13.12 20.73
N TRP A 516 -11.92 13.39 22.04
CA TRP A 516 -12.27 14.69 22.65
C TRP A 516 -11.41 15.87 22.17
N GLY A 517 -10.25 15.59 21.58
CA GLY A 517 -9.35 16.51 20.90
C GLY A 517 -9.24 16.24 19.39
N PHE A 518 -10.24 15.55 18.81
CA PHE A 518 -10.42 15.34 17.37
C PHE A 518 -9.22 14.71 16.64
N GLU A 519 -8.49 13.80 17.31
CA GLU A 519 -7.25 13.19 16.81
C GLU A 519 -6.13 14.18 16.43
N GLN A 520 -6.22 15.44 16.88
CA GLN A 520 -5.21 16.46 16.63
C GLN A 520 -3.96 16.20 17.47
N GLN A 521 -2.80 16.70 17.05
CA GLN A 521 -1.53 16.39 17.72
C GLN A 521 -1.35 17.24 19.00
N GLU A 522 -0.82 16.66 20.08
CA GLU A 522 -0.65 17.31 21.38
C GLU A 522 0.41 18.42 21.34
N VAL A 523 0.14 19.56 21.97
CA VAL A 523 1.09 20.67 22.16
C VAL A 523 1.31 20.86 23.66
N THR A 524 2.57 20.95 24.08
CA THR A 524 2.97 21.09 25.48
C THR A 524 4.09 22.12 25.63
N CYS A 525 4.50 22.42 26.86
CA CYS A 525 5.65 23.25 27.16
C CYS A 525 6.69 22.42 27.92
N ALA A 526 7.79 22.08 27.27
CA ALA A 526 8.76 21.10 27.75
C ALA A 526 10.01 21.73 28.36
N SER A 527 10.40 21.27 29.54
CA SER A 527 11.67 21.56 30.20
C SER A 527 12.72 20.56 29.73
N GLY A 528 13.87 21.01 29.23
CA GLY A 528 14.87 20.12 28.61
C GLY A 528 14.44 19.57 27.24
N ALA A 529 13.55 20.28 26.55
CA ALA A 529 12.99 19.92 25.25
C ALA A 529 14.07 19.58 24.20
N THR A 530 13.84 18.54 23.40
CA THR A 530 14.73 18.21 22.27
C THR A 530 14.64 19.29 21.20
N LEU A 531 15.78 19.71 20.64
CA LEU A 531 15.83 20.82 19.69
C LEU A 531 14.83 20.66 18.53
N PRO A 532 14.75 19.51 17.80
CA PRO A 532 13.84 19.39 16.66
C PRO A 532 12.36 19.58 17.00
N ASN A 533 11.91 19.06 18.14
CA ASN A 533 10.52 19.16 18.63
C ASN A 533 10.20 20.51 19.29
N SER A 534 11.15 21.44 19.29
CA SER A 534 11.00 22.79 19.84
C SER A 534 11.00 23.87 18.75
N ILE A 535 11.23 23.50 17.48
CA ILE A 535 11.36 24.45 16.37
C ILE A 535 10.00 24.73 15.73
N TRP A 536 9.68 26.01 15.69
CA TRP A 536 8.55 26.58 14.98
C TRP A 536 9.04 27.54 13.90
N TYR A 537 8.18 27.80 12.92
CA TYR A 537 8.37 28.87 11.95
C TYR A 537 7.02 29.47 11.55
N VAL A 538 7.03 30.71 11.05
CA VAL A 538 5.83 31.37 10.50
C VAL A 538 5.66 30.91 9.05
N GLU A 539 4.51 30.32 8.69
CA GLU A 539 4.22 29.88 7.31
C GLU A 539 3.36 30.89 6.54
N GLN A 540 2.48 31.61 7.23
CA GLN A 540 1.67 32.70 6.67
C GLN A 540 1.84 33.94 7.53
N ASN A 541 1.83 35.12 6.89
CA ASN A 541 1.97 36.42 7.52
C ASN A 541 1.13 37.44 6.73
N GLU A 542 0.35 38.26 7.45
CA GLU A 542 -0.39 39.38 6.89
C GLU A 542 -0.44 40.54 7.88
N HIS A 543 -0.22 41.77 7.41
CA HIS A 543 -0.36 42.98 8.21
C HIS A 543 -0.86 44.13 7.33
N PRO A 544 -1.84 44.96 7.77
CA PRO A 544 -2.39 46.04 6.95
C PRO A 544 -1.36 47.06 6.43
N GLN A 545 -0.28 47.28 7.18
CA GLN A 545 0.80 48.21 6.78
C GLN A 545 1.87 47.58 5.88
N LEU A 546 1.92 46.24 5.77
CA LEU A 546 2.78 45.57 4.78
C LEU A 546 2.08 45.67 3.42
N GLY A 547 2.26 46.82 2.78
CA GLY A 547 1.65 47.14 1.49
C GLY A 547 2.04 46.17 0.35
N PRO A 548 1.45 46.32 -0.84
CA PRO A 548 1.64 45.38 -1.95
C PRO A 548 3.11 45.24 -2.39
N ASP A 549 3.92 46.28 -2.18
CA ASP A 549 5.35 46.37 -2.52
C ASP A 549 6.28 45.75 -1.46
N ALA A 550 5.75 45.19 -0.37
CA ALA A 550 6.55 44.50 0.63
C ALA A 550 7.33 43.32 0.02
N GLU A 551 8.55 43.07 0.51
CA GLU A 551 9.32 41.88 0.14
C GLU A 551 8.50 40.62 0.43
N LYS A 552 8.36 39.72 -0.55
CA LYS A 552 7.60 38.47 -0.40
C LYS A 552 8.50 37.26 -0.55
N VAL A 553 8.18 36.22 0.21
CA VAL A 553 8.87 34.93 0.24
C VAL A 553 7.88 33.80 0.03
N ASN A 554 8.40 32.69 -0.47
CA ASN A 554 7.68 31.44 -0.68
C ASN A 554 8.70 30.29 -0.65
N TYR A 555 8.24 29.05 -0.54
CA TYR A 555 9.12 27.89 -0.53
C TYR A 555 9.88 27.73 -1.84
N LYS A 556 11.17 27.39 -1.72
CA LYS A 556 11.98 26.98 -2.86
C LYS A 556 11.44 25.66 -3.42
N LYS A 557 10.81 25.72 -4.59
CA LYS A 557 10.19 24.55 -5.23
C LYS A 557 11.20 23.39 -5.40
N PRO A 558 11.00 22.23 -4.74
CA PRO A 558 11.90 21.10 -4.81
C PRO A 558 11.94 20.48 -6.22
N GLY A 559 13.14 20.15 -6.68
CA GLY A 559 13.34 19.36 -7.89
C GLY A 559 12.94 17.89 -7.71
N PHE A 560 12.87 17.15 -8.83
CA PHE A 560 12.43 15.76 -8.86
C PHE A 560 13.08 14.86 -7.79
N PHE A 561 14.41 14.89 -7.66
CA PHE A 561 15.13 14.05 -6.70
C PHE A 561 14.77 14.33 -5.24
N SER A 562 14.45 15.58 -4.90
CA SER A 562 14.02 15.96 -3.55
C SER A 562 12.63 15.39 -3.28
N LYS A 563 11.66 15.66 -4.17
CA LYS A 563 10.30 15.09 -4.08
C LYS A 563 10.31 13.57 -4.05
N PHE A 564 11.17 12.94 -4.86
CA PHE A 564 11.34 11.49 -4.91
C PHE A 564 11.82 10.94 -3.57
N TRP A 565 12.94 11.43 -3.03
CA TRP A 565 13.49 10.90 -1.78
C TRP A 565 12.60 11.18 -0.57
N GLU A 566 11.92 12.33 -0.56
CA GLU A 566 10.92 12.64 0.44
C GLU A 566 9.76 11.64 0.41
N LEU A 567 9.16 11.40 -0.77
CA LEU A 567 8.09 10.41 -0.91
C LEU A 567 8.58 9.00 -0.55
N GLN A 568 9.78 8.57 -0.96
CA GLN A 568 10.32 7.25 -0.56
C GLN A 568 10.44 7.12 0.98
N LYS A 569 10.86 8.18 1.68
CA LYS A 569 10.91 8.20 3.16
C LYS A 569 9.51 8.10 3.77
N VAL A 570 8.55 8.88 3.27
CA VAL A 570 7.15 8.83 3.74
C VAL A 570 6.57 7.44 3.51
N MET A 571 6.71 6.88 2.30
CA MET A 571 6.30 5.51 1.98
C MET A 571 6.91 4.48 2.95
N TRP A 572 8.19 4.62 3.31
CA TRP A 572 8.87 3.72 4.25
C TRP A 572 8.29 3.80 5.66
N PHE A 573 8.17 5.02 6.21
CA PHE A 573 7.63 5.22 7.54
C PHE A 573 6.17 4.81 7.66
N THR A 574 5.34 5.09 6.64
CA THR A 574 3.95 4.64 6.60
C THR A 574 3.85 3.12 6.50
N ASN A 575 4.65 2.47 5.63
CA ASN A 575 4.63 1.01 5.47
C ASN A 575 5.02 0.27 6.77
N ALA A 576 6.02 0.80 7.49
CA ALA A 576 6.43 0.32 8.81
C ALA A 576 5.40 0.62 9.92
N GLY A 577 4.60 1.69 9.79
CA GLY A 577 3.56 2.07 10.74
C GLY A 577 2.24 1.31 10.63
N LEU A 578 2.06 0.46 9.60
CA LEU A 578 0.85 -0.37 9.43
C LEU A 578 0.86 -1.59 10.37
N VAL A 579 0.79 -1.32 11.68
CA VAL A 579 0.81 -2.32 12.76
C VAL A 579 -0.59 -2.77 13.21
N GLU A 580 -1.65 -2.09 12.76
CA GLU A 580 -3.03 -2.41 13.12
C GLU A 580 -3.44 -3.82 12.64
N SER A 581 -4.07 -4.58 13.54
CA SER A 581 -4.61 -5.90 13.24
C SER A 581 -5.93 -5.80 12.49
N HIS A 582 -6.18 -6.72 11.57
CA HIS A 582 -7.44 -6.82 10.82
C HIS A 582 -7.99 -8.23 10.90
N ALA A 583 -9.32 -8.39 10.95
CA ALA A 583 -9.99 -9.67 11.19
C ALA A 583 -9.64 -10.79 10.18
N TRP A 584 -9.08 -10.43 9.03
CA TRP A 584 -8.65 -11.32 7.94
C TRP A 584 -7.14 -11.31 7.70
N ASP A 585 -6.34 -10.83 8.66
CA ASP A 585 -4.88 -10.89 8.58
C ASP A 585 -4.36 -12.34 8.66
N SER A 586 -3.16 -12.58 8.12
CA SER A 586 -2.52 -13.89 8.23
C SER A 586 -1.00 -13.81 8.16
N ARG A 587 -0.34 -14.70 8.89
CA ARG A 587 1.11 -14.71 9.10
C ARG A 587 1.81 -15.79 8.27
N PRO A 588 3.11 -15.62 7.93
CA PRO A 588 3.83 -16.52 7.03
C PRO A 588 3.70 -18.03 7.32
N PRO A 589 3.77 -18.54 8.57
CA PRO A 589 3.67 -19.97 8.84
C PRO A 589 2.40 -20.64 8.31
N SER A 590 1.30 -19.89 8.22
CA SER A 590 -0.01 -20.41 7.83
C SER A 590 -0.19 -20.49 6.30
N TRP A 591 0.67 -19.83 5.52
CA TRP A 591 0.52 -19.73 4.08
C TRP A 591 0.82 -21.04 3.34
N PRO A 592 1.95 -21.77 3.54
CA PRO A 592 2.24 -22.98 2.77
C PRO A 592 1.26 -24.13 3.06
N ILE A 593 0.67 -24.17 4.25
CA ILE A 593 -0.37 -25.13 4.63
C ILE A 593 -1.80 -24.68 4.23
N MET A 594 -1.96 -23.41 3.80
CA MET A 594 -3.25 -22.81 3.43
C MET A 594 -4.29 -22.89 4.56
N GLN A 595 -3.90 -22.46 5.76
CA GLN A 595 -4.70 -22.61 6.98
C GLN A 595 -6.01 -21.80 6.95
N ARG A 596 -5.97 -20.57 6.43
CA ARG A 596 -7.08 -19.60 6.35
C ARG A 596 -6.88 -18.72 5.10
N GLY A 597 -7.97 -18.32 4.45
CA GLY A 597 -7.98 -17.40 3.31
C GLY A 597 -8.34 -15.97 3.71
N ILE A 598 -8.92 -15.21 2.78
CA ILE A 598 -9.34 -13.82 2.99
C ILE A 598 -10.75 -13.65 2.39
N ASN A 599 -11.72 -13.15 3.16
CA ASN A 599 -13.01 -12.77 2.61
C ASN A 599 -12.89 -11.49 1.78
N PHE A 600 -13.43 -11.50 0.56
CA PHE A 600 -13.27 -10.41 -0.41
C PHE A 600 -14.58 -9.65 -0.66
N TRP A 601 -15.73 -10.32 -0.65
CA TRP A 601 -17.03 -9.70 -0.92
C TRP A 601 -18.16 -10.64 -0.53
N GLY A 602 -19.29 -10.11 -0.05
CA GLY A 602 -20.51 -10.86 0.18
C GLY A 602 -21.74 -9.99 -0.05
N LYS A 603 -22.66 -10.42 -0.92
CA LYS A 603 -23.94 -9.76 -1.23
C LYS A 603 -24.86 -10.74 -1.96
N ASP A 604 -26.17 -10.51 -1.95
CA ASP A 604 -27.16 -11.21 -2.80
C ASP A 604 -27.04 -12.76 -2.76
N HIS A 605 -26.82 -13.29 -1.55
CA HIS A 605 -26.56 -14.70 -1.26
C HIS A 605 -25.40 -15.34 -2.04
N ARG A 606 -24.34 -14.56 -2.28
CA ARG A 606 -23.10 -14.95 -2.96
C ARG A 606 -21.91 -14.36 -2.20
N GLN A 607 -20.72 -14.95 -2.37
CA GLN A 607 -19.48 -14.42 -1.80
C GLN A 607 -18.27 -14.68 -2.70
N ILE A 608 -17.25 -13.83 -2.58
CA ILE A 608 -15.90 -14.08 -3.10
C ILE A 608 -14.96 -14.24 -1.92
N TYR A 609 -14.17 -15.30 -1.93
CA TYR A 609 -13.21 -15.61 -0.87
C TYR A 609 -11.91 -16.10 -1.50
N LEU A 610 -10.80 -15.43 -1.17
CA LEU A 610 -9.48 -15.78 -1.67
C LEU A 610 -8.94 -17.00 -0.91
N ILE A 611 -8.94 -18.14 -1.60
CA ILE A 611 -8.24 -19.35 -1.21
C ILE A 611 -7.64 -20.05 -2.44
N GLY A 612 -6.54 -20.77 -2.24
CA GLY A 612 -5.85 -21.49 -3.30
C GLY A 612 -6.45 -22.87 -3.61
N ASN A 613 -5.93 -23.52 -4.65
CA ASN A 613 -6.27 -24.90 -4.97
C ASN A 613 -5.47 -25.86 -4.08
N PRO A 614 -6.07 -26.61 -3.13
CA PRO A 614 -5.30 -27.41 -2.16
C PRO A 614 -4.42 -28.48 -2.83
N ILE A 615 -4.85 -29.01 -3.98
CA ILE A 615 -4.12 -30.04 -4.73
C ILE A 615 -2.82 -29.47 -5.32
N ILE A 616 -2.84 -28.22 -5.79
CA ILE A 616 -1.68 -27.52 -6.36
C ILE A 616 -0.80 -26.95 -5.24
N TRP A 617 -1.44 -26.34 -4.24
CA TRP A 617 -0.79 -25.59 -3.16
C TRP A 617 0.04 -26.50 -2.24
N TRP A 618 -0.51 -27.62 -1.79
CA TRP A 618 0.24 -28.54 -0.94
C TRP A 618 1.26 -29.37 -1.72
N SER A 619 0.95 -29.80 -2.94
CA SER A 619 1.93 -30.56 -3.75
C SER A 619 3.13 -29.72 -4.16
N SER A 620 2.94 -28.43 -4.42
CA SER A 620 4.05 -27.48 -4.63
C SER A 620 4.85 -27.21 -3.35
N THR A 621 4.19 -27.08 -2.21
CA THR A 621 4.86 -27.01 -0.89
C THR A 621 5.67 -28.29 -0.59
N VAL A 622 5.14 -29.48 -0.91
CA VAL A 622 5.86 -30.75 -0.81
C VAL A 622 7.05 -30.80 -1.78
N ALA A 623 6.96 -30.20 -2.97
CA ALA A 623 8.11 -30.12 -3.89
C ALA A 623 9.25 -29.26 -3.32
N ILE A 624 8.94 -28.16 -2.63
CA ILE A 624 9.94 -27.39 -1.86
C ILE A 624 10.60 -28.29 -0.80
N ALA A 625 9.80 -29.00 0.00
CA ALA A 625 10.31 -29.90 1.05
C ALA A 625 11.19 -31.04 0.48
N ILE A 626 10.82 -31.62 -0.67
CA ILE A 626 11.63 -32.62 -1.39
C ILE A 626 12.98 -32.03 -1.79
N TYR A 627 13.03 -30.81 -2.33
CA TYR A 627 14.30 -30.17 -2.68
C TYR A 627 15.15 -29.86 -1.43
N VAL A 628 14.55 -29.36 -0.34
CA VAL A 628 15.28 -29.09 0.91
C VAL A 628 15.87 -30.37 1.50
N ALA A 629 15.10 -31.46 1.53
CA ALA A 629 15.57 -32.78 1.97
C ALA A 629 16.68 -33.33 1.06
N PHE A 630 16.52 -33.21 -0.27
CA PHE A 630 17.57 -33.53 -1.24
C PHE A 630 18.85 -32.73 -0.96
N LYS A 631 18.74 -31.41 -0.76
CA LYS A 631 19.89 -30.52 -0.57
C LYS A 631 20.64 -30.84 0.72
N GLY A 632 19.92 -31.05 1.82
CA GLY A 632 20.50 -31.47 3.09
C GLY A 632 21.26 -32.80 2.95
N LEU A 633 20.63 -33.81 2.32
CA LEU A 633 21.27 -35.10 2.09
C LEU A 633 22.47 -35.00 1.12
N ALA A 634 22.39 -34.19 0.07
CA ALA A 634 23.47 -33.96 -0.88
C ALA A 634 24.70 -33.33 -0.21
N VAL A 635 24.49 -32.31 0.66
CA VAL A 635 25.57 -31.69 1.43
C VAL A 635 26.19 -32.67 2.42
N LEU A 636 25.39 -33.45 3.15
CA LEU A 636 25.89 -34.49 4.06
C LEU A 636 26.70 -35.57 3.34
N ARG A 637 26.24 -36.02 2.17
CA ARG A 637 26.94 -37.01 1.34
C ARG A 637 28.23 -36.46 0.74
N TRP A 638 28.22 -35.21 0.27
CA TRP A 638 29.42 -34.53 -0.22
C TRP A 638 30.47 -34.39 0.89
N GLN A 639 30.08 -33.93 2.08
CA GLN A 639 30.95 -33.85 3.26
C GLN A 639 31.47 -35.23 3.71
N ARG A 640 30.73 -36.31 3.43
CA ARG A 640 31.14 -37.70 3.68
C ARG A 640 32.01 -38.31 2.57
N GLY A 641 32.33 -37.55 1.51
CA GLY A 641 33.21 -37.97 0.42
C GLY A 641 32.52 -38.69 -0.75
N PHE A 642 31.18 -38.69 -0.83
CA PHE A 642 30.48 -39.22 -2.00
C PHE A 642 30.59 -38.26 -3.20
N THR A 643 30.77 -38.81 -4.39
CA THR A 643 30.99 -38.05 -5.63
C THR A 643 29.69 -37.77 -6.40
N ASP A 644 28.57 -37.53 -5.74
CA ASP A 644 27.25 -37.42 -6.40
C ASP A 644 27.20 -36.31 -7.49
N TYR A 645 27.94 -35.23 -7.27
CA TYR A 645 28.06 -34.11 -8.20
C TYR A 645 28.84 -34.43 -9.50
N SER A 646 29.44 -35.61 -9.66
CA SER A 646 29.97 -36.06 -10.95
C SER A 646 28.86 -36.48 -11.92
N TYR A 647 27.65 -36.76 -11.42
CA TYR A 647 26.49 -37.07 -12.26
C TYR A 647 25.81 -35.78 -12.71
N VAL A 648 25.86 -35.53 -14.02
CA VAL A 648 25.29 -34.32 -14.66
C VAL A 648 23.84 -34.05 -14.22
N ASN A 649 22.96 -35.04 -14.23
CA ASN A 649 21.55 -34.83 -13.84
C ASN A 649 21.37 -34.49 -12.35
N PHE A 650 22.29 -34.94 -11.46
CA PHE A 650 22.27 -34.56 -10.04
C PHE A 650 22.65 -33.08 -9.88
N LYS A 651 23.73 -32.66 -10.56
CA LYS A 651 24.20 -31.26 -10.61
C LYS A 651 23.16 -30.33 -11.25
N ARG A 652 22.50 -30.74 -12.33
CA ARG A 652 21.41 -29.97 -12.97
C ARG A 652 20.16 -29.89 -12.10
N PHE A 653 19.79 -30.96 -11.38
CA PHE A 653 18.66 -30.89 -10.42
C PHE A 653 18.94 -29.86 -9.33
N ASP A 654 20.12 -29.93 -8.71
CA ASP A 654 20.53 -28.99 -7.65
C ASP A 654 20.53 -27.54 -8.15
N TYR A 655 21.04 -27.29 -9.36
CA TYR A 655 21.09 -25.94 -9.93
C TYR A 655 19.71 -25.43 -10.40
N GLU A 656 18.99 -26.17 -11.23
CA GLU A 656 17.74 -25.73 -11.87
C GLU A 656 16.56 -25.67 -10.91
N VAL A 657 16.44 -26.64 -9.99
CA VAL A 657 15.40 -26.61 -8.95
C VAL A 657 15.84 -25.66 -7.84
N GLY A 658 17.12 -25.64 -7.49
CA GLY A 658 17.66 -24.73 -6.48
C GLY A 658 17.52 -23.25 -6.83
N SER A 659 17.70 -22.87 -8.10
CA SER A 659 17.44 -21.49 -8.55
C SER A 659 15.98 -21.11 -8.34
N THR A 660 15.03 -22.01 -8.63
CA THR A 660 13.59 -21.75 -8.46
C THR A 660 13.18 -21.74 -6.98
N VAL A 661 13.69 -22.68 -6.17
CA VAL A 661 13.43 -22.73 -4.71
C VAL A 661 14.05 -21.54 -3.98
N LEU A 662 15.20 -21.03 -4.44
CA LEU A 662 15.76 -19.77 -3.95
C LEU A 662 14.82 -18.59 -4.27
N GLY A 663 14.16 -18.61 -5.43
CA GLY A 663 13.11 -17.65 -5.79
C GLY A 663 11.93 -17.70 -4.84
N TRP A 664 11.42 -18.90 -4.52
CA TRP A 664 10.41 -19.10 -3.47
C TRP A 664 10.88 -18.57 -2.11
N ALA A 665 12.11 -18.90 -1.70
CA ALA A 665 12.67 -18.53 -0.40
C ALA A 665 12.76 -17.01 -0.21
N PHE A 666 13.24 -16.28 -1.22
CA PHE A 666 13.28 -14.81 -1.19
C PHE A 666 11.89 -14.18 -1.13
N HIS A 667 10.86 -14.79 -1.74
CA HIS A 667 9.49 -14.29 -1.67
C HIS A 667 8.68 -14.83 -0.47
N TYR A 668 9.31 -15.56 0.46
CA TYR A 668 8.65 -16.14 1.63
C TYR A 668 9.29 -15.71 2.95
N PHE A 669 10.60 -15.96 3.14
CA PHE A 669 11.25 -15.73 4.42
C PHE A 669 11.30 -14.27 4.91
N PRO A 670 11.46 -13.24 4.06
CA PRO A 670 11.49 -11.85 4.53
C PRO A 670 10.22 -11.41 5.26
N PHE A 671 9.07 -12.03 4.98
CA PHE A 671 7.82 -11.72 5.68
C PHE A 671 7.82 -12.12 7.15
N TYR A 672 8.69 -13.04 7.59
CA TYR A 672 8.88 -13.35 9.01
C TYR A 672 9.54 -12.20 9.78
N LEU A 673 10.27 -11.32 9.09
CA LEU A 673 10.95 -10.16 9.67
C LEU A 673 10.05 -8.90 9.69
N MET A 674 8.80 -9.02 9.25
CA MET A 674 7.88 -7.90 9.08
C MET A 674 6.86 -7.83 10.23
N ALA A 675 7.09 -6.91 11.16
CA ALA A 675 6.17 -6.56 12.25
C ALA A 675 5.05 -5.60 11.78
N ARG A 676 4.41 -5.91 10.65
CA ARG A 676 3.27 -5.18 10.08
C ARG A 676 2.14 -6.14 9.71
N GLN A 677 0.98 -5.58 9.41
CA GLN A 677 -0.18 -6.29 8.87
C GLN A 677 0.17 -7.04 7.56
N LEU A 678 -0.20 -8.33 7.49
CA LEU A 678 0.08 -9.21 6.36
C LEU A 678 -1.15 -10.07 6.01
N PHE A 679 -1.14 -10.62 4.80
CA PHE A 679 -2.28 -11.31 4.18
C PHE A 679 -1.81 -12.42 3.23
N LEU A 680 -2.62 -13.46 3.03
CA LEU A 680 -2.31 -14.62 2.18
C LEU A 680 -1.87 -14.27 0.75
N HIS A 681 -2.38 -13.16 0.18
CA HIS A 681 -2.00 -12.71 -1.16
C HIS A 681 -0.50 -12.38 -1.30
N HIS A 682 0.19 -12.05 -0.19
CA HIS A 682 1.64 -11.82 -0.18
C HIS A 682 2.46 -13.06 -0.57
N TYR A 683 1.90 -14.26 -0.40
CA TYR A 683 2.55 -15.52 -0.77
C TYR A 683 2.52 -15.78 -2.29
N PHE A 684 1.73 -15.06 -3.09
CA PHE A 684 1.47 -15.43 -4.49
C PHE A 684 2.71 -15.42 -5.41
N PRO A 685 3.66 -14.48 -5.29
CA PRO A 685 4.94 -14.57 -5.97
C PRO A 685 5.74 -15.84 -5.59
N ALA A 686 5.73 -16.23 -4.31
CA ALA A 686 6.37 -17.46 -3.85
C ALA A 686 5.65 -18.71 -4.39
N LEU A 687 4.31 -18.73 -4.36
CA LEU A 687 3.48 -19.81 -4.93
C LEU A 687 3.81 -20.05 -6.41
N TYR A 688 4.03 -18.99 -7.21
CA TYR A 688 4.43 -19.13 -8.61
C TYR A 688 5.76 -19.91 -8.75
N PHE A 689 6.77 -19.59 -7.94
CA PHE A 689 8.02 -20.35 -7.88
C PHE A 689 7.83 -21.77 -7.32
N ALA A 690 6.93 -21.98 -6.36
CA ALA A 690 6.63 -23.31 -5.81
C ALA A 690 6.01 -24.24 -6.86
N VAL A 691 5.02 -23.76 -7.64
CA VAL A 691 4.41 -24.52 -8.73
C VAL A 691 5.42 -24.81 -9.84
N MET A 692 6.29 -23.85 -10.17
CA MET A 692 7.39 -24.08 -11.10
C MET A 692 8.36 -25.16 -10.60
N SER A 693 8.73 -25.13 -9.32
CA SER A 693 9.58 -26.14 -8.68
C SER A 693 8.93 -27.53 -8.71
N ALA A 694 7.62 -27.62 -8.47
CA ALA A 694 6.86 -28.87 -8.57
C ALA A 694 6.94 -29.49 -9.97
N CYS A 695 6.80 -28.65 -11.01
CA CYS A 695 6.93 -29.09 -12.40
C CYS A 695 8.35 -29.54 -12.75
N GLN A 696 9.39 -28.82 -12.27
CA GLN A 696 10.78 -29.25 -12.46
C GLN A 696 11.06 -30.57 -11.74
N VAL A 697 10.65 -30.74 -10.48
CA VAL A 697 10.79 -32.00 -9.72
C VAL A 697 10.10 -33.16 -10.44
N TYR A 698 8.89 -32.94 -10.97
CA TYR A 698 8.20 -33.92 -11.83
C TYR A 698 9.00 -34.26 -13.10
N ASP A 699 9.55 -33.27 -13.83
CA ASP A 699 10.37 -33.49 -15.03
C ASP A 699 11.59 -34.36 -14.73
N PHE A 700 12.29 -34.07 -13.62
CA PHE A 700 13.45 -34.84 -13.22
C PHE A 700 13.10 -36.28 -12.83
N ILE A 701 12.08 -36.49 -11.99
CA ILE A 701 11.66 -37.83 -11.53
C ILE A 701 11.22 -38.71 -12.70
N PHE A 702 10.34 -38.20 -13.58
CA PHE A 702 9.73 -39.02 -14.63
C PHE A 702 10.49 -39.02 -15.95
N THR A 703 11.45 -38.11 -16.16
CA THR A 703 12.05 -37.90 -17.48
C THR A 703 13.57 -37.84 -17.53
N ARG A 704 14.26 -37.48 -16.43
CA ARG A 704 15.73 -37.31 -16.39
C ARG A 704 16.46 -38.30 -15.47
N PHE A 705 15.89 -38.71 -14.34
CA PHE A 705 16.53 -39.66 -13.41
C PHE A 705 16.24 -41.11 -13.78
N GLU A 706 17.29 -41.88 -14.11
CA GLU A 706 17.14 -43.28 -14.52
C GLU A 706 16.96 -44.28 -13.37
N LEU A 707 17.22 -43.87 -12.12
CA LEU A 707 17.27 -44.73 -10.93
C LEU A 707 16.02 -45.61 -10.74
N LEU A 708 14.83 -45.06 -11.00
CA LEU A 708 13.55 -45.77 -10.88
C LEU A 708 13.06 -46.39 -12.20
N GLY A 709 13.84 -46.31 -13.28
CA GLY A 709 13.46 -46.75 -14.63
C GLY A 709 12.29 -45.98 -15.27
N LEU A 710 11.73 -44.96 -14.59
CA LEU A 710 10.58 -44.19 -15.05
C LEU A 710 10.75 -43.51 -16.42
N PRO A 711 11.93 -42.95 -16.79
CA PRO A 711 12.13 -42.39 -18.13
C PRO A 711 11.92 -43.38 -19.28
N LYS A 712 12.11 -44.69 -19.02
CA LYS A 712 11.87 -45.79 -19.98
C LYS A 712 10.38 -46.16 -20.08
N ARG A 713 9.52 -45.65 -19.18
CA ARG A 713 8.08 -45.90 -19.11
C ARG A 713 7.28 -44.58 -19.16
N PRO A 714 7.37 -43.80 -20.26
CA PRO A 714 6.79 -42.45 -20.34
C PRO A 714 5.26 -42.39 -20.17
N PHE A 715 4.57 -43.53 -20.34
CA PHE A 715 3.14 -43.65 -20.02
C PHE A 715 2.86 -43.33 -18.55
N ILE A 716 3.67 -43.81 -17.60
CA ILE A 716 3.44 -43.62 -16.16
C ILE A 716 3.46 -42.13 -15.80
N GLY A 717 4.47 -41.40 -16.28
CA GLY A 717 4.55 -39.94 -16.06
C GLY A 717 3.36 -39.21 -16.67
N ARG A 718 2.99 -39.53 -17.92
CA ARG A 718 1.81 -38.94 -18.58
C ARG A 718 0.50 -39.22 -17.83
N SER A 719 0.30 -40.45 -17.34
CA SER A 719 -0.86 -40.80 -16.51
C SER A 719 -0.87 -40.05 -15.18
N PHE A 720 0.29 -39.89 -14.53
CA PHE A 720 0.41 -39.08 -13.31
C PHE A 720 0.07 -37.62 -13.57
N ALA A 721 0.63 -37.00 -14.62
CA ALA A 721 0.34 -35.62 -14.98
C ALA A 721 -1.14 -35.41 -15.34
N ALA A 722 -1.75 -36.36 -16.07
CA ALA A 722 -3.17 -36.31 -16.39
C ALA A 722 -4.06 -36.44 -15.15
N LEU A 723 -3.72 -37.33 -14.21
CA LEU A 723 -4.43 -37.48 -12.94
C LEU A 723 -4.28 -36.24 -12.05
N TYR A 724 -3.07 -35.71 -11.91
CA TYR A 724 -2.80 -34.51 -11.12
C TYR A 724 -3.54 -33.30 -11.69
N LEU A 725 -3.55 -33.12 -13.02
CA LEU A 725 -4.34 -32.08 -13.68
C LEU A 725 -5.85 -32.31 -13.49
N ALA A 726 -6.36 -33.54 -13.62
CA ALA A 726 -7.78 -33.84 -13.42
C ALA A 726 -8.25 -33.55 -11.98
N LEU A 727 -7.44 -33.91 -10.97
CA LEU A 727 -7.70 -33.56 -9.56
C LEU A 727 -7.63 -32.05 -9.32
N SER A 728 -6.70 -31.36 -9.96
CA SER A 728 -6.60 -29.89 -9.89
C SER A 728 -7.83 -29.22 -10.50
N ILE A 729 -8.30 -29.67 -11.67
CA ILE A 729 -9.54 -29.20 -12.31
C ILE A 729 -10.75 -29.50 -11.42
N LEU A 730 -10.84 -30.68 -10.80
CA LEU A 730 -11.93 -31.03 -9.89
C LEU A 730 -11.96 -30.12 -8.65
N ALA A 731 -10.82 -29.88 -8.00
CA ALA A 731 -10.73 -28.94 -6.90
C ALA A 731 -11.11 -27.52 -7.35
N PHE A 732 -10.64 -27.10 -8.53
CA PHE A 732 -10.99 -25.82 -9.12
C PHE A 732 -12.51 -25.66 -9.31
N THR A 733 -13.19 -26.64 -9.90
CA THR A 733 -14.65 -26.57 -10.12
C THR A 733 -15.43 -26.54 -8.81
N LEU A 734 -15.04 -27.34 -7.81
CA LEU A 734 -15.67 -27.38 -6.49
C LEU A 734 -15.60 -26.03 -5.75
N TYR A 735 -14.48 -25.32 -5.81
CA TYR A 735 -14.32 -24.01 -5.18
C TYR A 735 -14.60 -22.83 -6.14
N SER A 736 -15.01 -23.09 -7.39
CA SER A 736 -15.31 -22.03 -8.37
C SER A 736 -16.40 -21.03 -7.95
N PRO A 737 -17.39 -21.36 -7.09
CA PRO A 737 -18.34 -20.36 -6.60
C PRO A 737 -17.68 -19.24 -5.80
N LEU A 738 -16.62 -19.55 -5.02
CA LEU A 738 -15.85 -18.57 -4.23
C LEU A 738 -14.95 -17.66 -5.09
N ILE A 739 -14.66 -18.05 -6.34
CA ILE A 739 -13.88 -17.22 -7.28
C ILE A 739 -14.80 -16.21 -7.98
N TYR A 740 -15.85 -16.73 -8.64
CA TYR A 740 -16.70 -15.96 -9.54
C TYR A 740 -17.88 -15.28 -8.83
N GLY A 741 -18.05 -15.51 -7.53
CA GLY A 741 -19.24 -15.13 -6.78
C GLY A 741 -20.49 -15.80 -7.35
N ASN A 742 -20.42 -17.06 -7.76
CA ASN A 742 -21.58 -17.78 -8.31
C ASN A 742 -22.55 -18.18 -7.19
N GLN A 743 -23.79 -18.52 -7.59
CA GLN A 743 -24.74 -19.22 -6.74
C GLN A 743 -24.14 -20.55 -6.27
N TRP A 744 -24.46 -20.93 -5.04
CA TRP A 744 -24.09 -22.21 -4.44
C TRP A 744 -25.19 -22.61 -3.45
N THR A 745 -25.18 -23.84 -2.94
CA THR A 745 -26.08 -24.22 -1.85
C THR A 745 -25.32 -24.34 -0.53
N LYS A 746 -25.98 -24.02 0.58
CA LYS A 746 -25.44 -24.19 1.94
C LYS A 746 -24.87 -25.59 2.18
N ASN A 747 -25.56 -26.62 1.70
CA ASN A 747 -25.13 -28.02 1.83
C ASN A 747 -23.86 -28.33 1.01
N GLU A 748 -23.77 -27.87 -0.23
CA GLU A 748 -22.59 -28.11 -1.07
C GLU A 748 -21.36 -27.33 -0.60
N CYS A 749 -21.56 -26.08 -0.16
CA CYS A 749 -20.53 -25.26 0.48
C CYS A 749 -19.98 -25.97 1.73
N SER A 750 -20.87 -26.44 2.61
CA SER A 750 -20.48 -27.12 3.85
C SER A 750 -19.75 -28.43 3.58
N ARG A 751 -20.14 -29.17 2.53
CA ARG A 751 -19.50 -30.44 2.13
C ARG A 751 -18.04 -30.28 1.70
N VAL A 752 -17.66 -29.14 1.10
CA VAL A 752 -16.27 -28.89 0.65
C VAL A 752 -15.45 -28.03 1.62
N LYS A 753 -16.04 -27.61 2.75
CA LYS A 753 -15.35 -26.90 3.83
C LYS A 753 -14.62 -27.93 4.71
N VAL A 754 -13.52 -28.47 4.19
CA VAL A 754 -12.83 -29.66 4.75
C VAL A 754 -12.15 -29.40 6.11
N PHE A 755 -11.71 -28.17 6.38
CA PHE A 755 -10.99 -27.81 7.61
C PHE A 755 -11.76 -26.77 8.42
N GLY A 756 -11.77 -26.91 9.74
CA GLY A 756 -12.40 -25.94 10.64
C GLY A 756 -11.72 -24.56 10.67
N THR A 757 -10.46 -24.46 10.22
CA THR A 757 -9.73 -23.19 10.09
C THR A 757 -10.07 -22.41 8.83
N TRP A 758 -10.72 -23.06 7.85
CA TRP A 758 -11.33 -22.37 6.73
C TRP A 758 -12.65 -21.77 7.21
N ASP A 759 -12.89 -20.49 6.93
CA ASP A 759 -13.89 -19.70 7.67
C ASP A 759 -14.82 -18.87 6.78
N TRP A 760 -14.85 -19.11 5.46
CA TRP A 760 -15.92 -18.57 4.62
C TRP A 760 -17.29 -19.02 5.13
N ASP A 761 -18.29 -18.14 5.09
CA ASP A 761 -19.59 -18.45 5.65
C ASP A 761 -20.47 -19.20 4.63
N CYS A 762 -20.90 -20.40 4.99
CA CYS A 762 -21.84 -21.16 4.16
C CYS A 762 -23.31 -20.79 4.41
N ASN A 763 -23.62 -20.00 5.45
CA ASN A 763 -24.98 -19.52 5.73
C ASN A 763 -25.40 -18.39 4.79
N ASN A 764 -24.46 -17.65 4.21
CA ASN A 764 -24.69 -16.71 3.11
C ASN A 764 -25.43 -17.33 1.91
N PHE A 765 -25.27 -18.63 1.65
CA PHE A 765 -25.89 -19.32 0.52
C PHE A 765 -27.28 -19.87 0.84
N LEU A 766 -28.17 -19.92 -0.16
CA LEU A 766 -29.51 -20.47 -0.01
C LEU A 766 -29.50 -22.01 0.09
N SER A 767 -30.64 -22.60 0.45
CA SER A 767 -30.74 -24.06 0.64
C SER A 767 -30.85 -24.82 -0.68
N SER A 768 -31.50 -24.23 -1.69
CA SER A 768 -31.67 -24.78 -3.04
C SER A 768 -31.36 -23.75 -4.13
N TYR A 769 -30.94 -24.22 -5.30
CA TYR A 769 -30.78 -23.38 -6.50
C TYR A 769 -32.10 -22.76 -6.97
N THR A 770 -33.24 -23.39 -6.67
CA THR A 770 -34.58 -22.84 -6.96
C THR A 770 -34.85 -21.53 -6.23
N ASP A 771 -34.29 -21.37 -5.04
CA ASP A 771 -34.60 -20.26 -4.14
C ASP A 771 -34.01 -18.95 -4.69
N TYR A 772 -32.89 -19.05 -5.42
CA TYR A 772 -32.27 -17.93 -6.14
C TYR A 772 -33.13 -17.36 -7.28
N ALA A 773 -34.09 -18.14 -7.82
CA ALA A 773 -35.01 -17.65 -8.85
C ALA A 773 -36.17 -16.83 -8.25
N ASN A 774 -36.39 -16.92 -6.93
CA ASN A 774 -37.43 -16.21 -6.20
C ASN A 774 -36.88 -14.96 -5.46
N LEU A 775 -35.57 -14.69 -5.55
CA LEU A 775 -35.01 -13.45 -5.03
C LEU A 775 -35.57 -12.28 -5.87
N PRO A 776 -36.01 -11.18 -5.24
CA PRO A 776 -36.40 -9.99 -5.99
C PRO A 776 -35.20 -9.51 -6.81
N SER A 777 -35.41 -9.34 -8.12
CA SER A 777 -34.43 -8.73 -9.00
C SER A 777 -34.11 -7.34 -8.45
N SER A 778 -32.85 -7.05 -8.13
CA SER A 778 -32.40 -5.73 -7.65
C SER A 778 -32.37 -4.67 -8.77
N VAL A 779 -33.30 -4.77 -9.73
CA VAL A 779 -33.38 -3.99 -10.97
C VAL A 779 -34.87 -3.71 -11.32
N ASP A 780 -35.69 -3.39 -10.32
CA ASP A 780 -37.07 -2.92 -10.52
C ASP A 780 -37.21 -1.42 -10.22
N SER A 781 -36.52 -0.61 -11.03
CA SER A 781 -36.75 0.83 -11.16
C SER A 781 -36.61 1.32 -12.61
N VAL A 782 -36.99 0.48 -13.58
CA VAL A 782 -37.15 0.88 -14.99
C VAL A 782 -38.65 1.00 -15.29
N ILE A 783 -39.11 2.25 -15.37
CA ILE A 783 -40.46 2.59 -15.81
C ILE A 783 -40.66 2.04 -17.24
N PRO A 784 -41.70 1.24 -17.53
CA PRO A 784 -41.95 0.77 -18.89
C PRO A 784 -42.26 1.95 -19.81
N SER A 785 -41.49 2.08 -20.89
CA SER A 785 -41.78 2.99 -21.99
C SER A 785 -43.18 2.70 -22.55
N SER A 786 -44.13 3.61 -22.29
CA SER A 786 -45.47 3.56 -22.90
C SER A 786 -45.35 3.77 -24.41
N GLY A 787 -45.83 2.79 -25.19
CA GLY A 787 -45.59 2.72 -26.63
C GLY A 787 -46.02 3.96 -27.41
N ALA A 788 -45.25 4.29 -28.45
CA ALA A 788 -45.59 5.33 -29.40
C ALA A 788 -46.78 4.94 -30.29
N PRO A 789 -47.80 5.80 -30.44
CA PRO A 789 -48.70 5.80 -31.59
C PRO A 789 -48.09 6.61 -32.75
N ASP A 790 -48.58 6.36 -33.96
CA ASP A 790 -48.09 6.92 -35.22
C ASP A 790 -47.97 8.45 -35.29
N LEU A 791 -46.94 8.93 -36.01
CA LEU A 791 -46.83 10.31 -36.47
C LEU A 791 -46.67 10.37 -37.99
N ALA A 792 -47.74 10.77 -38.67
CA ALA A 792 -47.73 11.16 -40.07
C ALA A 792 -47.18 12.59 -40.26
N ALA A 793 -46.76 12.91 -41.49
CA ALA A 793 -45.97 14.09 -41.84
C ALA A 793 -46.69 15.46 -41.66
N ALA A 794 -45.94 16.50 -41.23
CA ALA A 794 -45.76 17.77 -41.98
C ALA A 794 -44.82 18.77 -41.26
N LYS A 795 -44.31 19.76 -42.01
CA LYS A 795 -43.47 20.93 -41.64
C LYS A 795 -44.30 22.24 -41.79
N PRO A 796 -43.79 23.48 -41.54
CA PRO A 796 -42.95 24.03 -40.45
C PRO A 796 -43.48 25.44 -39.96
N SER A 797 -42.64 26.22 -39.24
CA SER A 797 -42.80 27.65 -38.81
C SER A 797 -43.79 27.89 -37.64
N GLU A 798 -43.66 28.90 -36.76
CA GLU A 798 -43.02 30.24 -36.84
C GLU A 798 -42.11 30.63 -35.64
N GLN A 799 -41.52 31.84 -35.70
CA GLN A 799 -40.65 32.46 -34.69
C GLN A 799 -41.44 33.33 -33.69
N VAL A 800 -41.05 33.35 -32.40
CA VAL A 800 -41.11 34.55 -31.55
C VAL A 800 -39.90 34.57 -30.60
N THR A 801 -39.31 35.75 -30.42
CA THR A 801 -38.19 36.09 -29.52
C THR A 801 -38.51 37.44 -28.86
N PRO A 802 -37.71 37.94 -27.90
CA PRO A 802 -37.43 37.47 -26.55
C PRO A 802 -38.08 38.36 -25.47
N GLN A 803 -37.95 37.99 -24.19
CA GLN A 803 -37.86 39.00 -23.13
C GLN A 803 -36.96 38.51 -21.99
N ALA A 804 -36.23 39.44 -21.39
CA ALA A 804 -35.29 39.20 -20.31
C ALA A 804 -35.50 40.26 -19.22
N GLU A 805 -35.46 39.86 -17.96
CA GLU A 805 -35.00 40.69 -16.85
C GLU A 805 -34.65 39.81 -15.64
N ALA A 806 -33.89 40.35 -14.70
CA ALA A 806 -33.05 39.59 -13.78
C ALA A 806 -33.56 39.59 -12.31
N PRO A 807 -32.71 39.49 -11.28
CA PRO A 807 -32.84 38.48 -10.23
C PRO A 807 -33.68 38.93 -9.03
N ALA A 808 -34.21 37.95 -8.28
CA ALA A 808 -34.96 38.19 -7.04
C ALA A 808 -34.30 37.53 -5.82
N GLU A 809 -34.32 38.26 -4.71
CA GLU A 809 -33.67 37.97 -3.43
C GLU A 809 -34.48 37.01 -2.53
N LEU A 810 -33.81 36.48 -1.50
CA LEU A 810 -34.44 36.00 -0.25
C LEU A 810 -35.17 37.19 0.44
N PRO A 811 -36.23 37.03 1.28
CA PRO A 811 -36.37 36.06 2.40
C PRO A 811 -37.86 35.68 2.64
N PRO A 812 -38.46 35.52 3.86
CA PRO A 812 -37.97 35.17 5.20
C PRO A 812 -38.71 33.97 5.88
N VAL A 813 -38.36 33.71 7.14
CA VAL A 813 -38.98 32.75 8.09
C VAL A 813 -40.33 33.28 8.62
N TYR A 814 -41.33 32.41 8.92
CA TYR A 814 -42.02 32.28 10.23
C TYR A 814 -43.22 31.28 10.26
N GLU A 815 -43.29 30.50 11.35
CA GLU A 815 -44.44 29.84 12.05
C GLU A 815 -45.60 29.08 11.36
N GLN A 816 -45.99 27.95 11.99
CA GLN A 816 -47.27 27.24 11.82
C GLN A 816 -48.22 27.52 12.99
N PRO A 817 -49.56 27.39 12.78
CA PRO A 817 -50.37 26.71 13.79
C PRO A 817 -51.51 25.78 13.27
N GLN A 818 -51.59 24.60 13.91
CA GLN A 818 -52.80 23.92 14.44
C GLN A 818 -53.99 23.51 13.54
N GLY A 819 -54.13 22.20 13.32
CA GLY A 819 -55.13 21.35 14.01
C GLY A 819 -56.62 21.32 13.59
N GLY A 820 -57.11 20.15 13.13
CA GLY A 820 -58.54 19.81 12.95
C GLY A 820 -58.78 18.28 13.00
N ARG A 821 -59.96 17.80 13.44
CA ARG A 821 -60.14 16.43 13.99
C ARG A 821 -61.40 15.66 13.52
N MET A 822 -61.21 14.54 12.79
CA MET A 822 -62.04 13.29 12.71
C MET A 822 -63.54 13.37 12.29
N PRO A 823 -64.32 12.25 12.07
CA PRO A 823 -64.01 10.79 12.08
C PRO A 823 -64.54 9.92 10.88
N GLY A 824 -64.14 8.64 10.80
CA GLY A 824 -64.83 7.58 10.02
C GLY A 824 -64.05 6.26 9.85
N ALA A 825 -64.60 5.11 10.27
CA ALA A 825 -64.01 3.74 10.24
C ALA A 825 -65.13 2.69 9.94
N PRO A 826 -64.89 1.37 9.67
CA PRO A 826 -63.71 0.54 10.01
C PRO A 826 -63.20 -0.54 8.98
N GLU A 827 -62.13 -1.22 9.41
CA GLU A 827 -61.38 -2.42 8.95
C GLU A 827 -62.19 -3.73 8.69
N PRO A 828 -61.63 -4.88 8.18
CA PRO A 828 -60.26 -5.46 8.35
C PRO A 828 -59.62 -6.13 7.08
N GLN A 829 -58.42 -6.77 7.02
CA GLN A 829 -57.22 -6.98 7.90
C GLN A 829 -56.00 -7.47 7.04
N ALA A 830 -54.75 -7.40 7.58
CA ALA A 830 -53.52 -8.02 7.03
C ALA A 830 -52.43 -8.22 8.13
N PRO A 831 -51.31 -8.97 7.92
CA PRO A 831 -50.47 -9.53 9.00
C PRO A 831 -49.23 -8.64 9.36
N PRO A 832 -48.16 -9.08 10.09
CA PRO A 832 -47.87 -8.52 11.41
C PRO A 832 -46.61 -7.62 11.54
N LYS A 833 -46.85 -6.38 11.97
CA LYS A 833 -46.02 -5.49 12.83
C LYS A 833 -44.52 -5.32 12.56
N ASP A 834 -44.20 -4.27 11.81
CA ASP A 834 -42.95 -3.49 11.93
C ASP A 834 -42.97 -2.47 13.10
N VAL A 835 -41.81 -1.86 13.38
CA VAL A 835 -41.59 -0.84 14.41
C VAL A 835 -42.39 0.45 14.10
N PRO A 836 -43.04 1.12 15.09
CA PRO A 836 -43.83 2.32 14.84
C PRO A 836 -42.97 3.55 14.47
N GLN A 837 -43.10 4.04 13.24
CA GLN A 837 -42.63 5.38 12.88
C GLN A 837 -43.51 6.44 13.57
N GLY A 838 -42.92 7.28 14.44
CA GLY A 838 -43.64 8.39 15.08
C GLY A 838 -43.21 8.79 16.50
N GLY A 839 -42.27 8.06 17.13
CA GLY A 839 -41.74 8.42 18.44
C GLY A 839 -40.67 9.51 18.40
N LYS A 840 -40.69 10.43 19.37
CA LYS A 840 -39.62 11.42 19.55
C LYS A 840 -38.53 10.78 20.43
N VAL A 841 -37.27 10.76 19.98
CA VAL A 841 -36.14 10.28 20.80
C VAL A 841 -35.80 11.38 21.81
N ILE A 842 -35.83 11.06 23.10
CA ILE A 842 -35.69 12.05 24.20
C ILE A 842 -34.34 11.91 24.94
N GLY A 843 -33.61 10.80 24.78
CA GLY A 843 -32.27 10.65 25.33
C GLY A 843 -31.54 9.40 24.84
N LYS A 844 -30.21 9.43 24.96
CA LYS A 844 -29.32 8.27 24.96
C LYS A 844 -28.76 8.11 26.36
N GLU A 845 -28.69 6.89 26.86
CA GLU A 845 -28.09 6.58 28.16
C GLU A 845 -27.01 5.52 27.94
N GLU A 846 -25.82 5.76 28.47
CA GLU A 846 -24.69 4.83 28.40
C GLU A 846 -24.60 4.06 29.71
N ARG A 847 -24.64 2.73 29.61
CA ARG A 847 -24.54 1.85 30.77
C ARG A 847 -23.31 0.95 30.64
N VAL A 848 -22.59 0.85 31.75
CA VAL A 848 -21.45 -0.04 31.93
C VAL A 848 -21.97 -1.41 32.40
N GLU A 849 -21.73 -2.45 31.61
CA GLU A 849 -21.97 -3.84 32.02
C GLU A 849 -20.64 -4.59 32.24
N TYR A 850 -20.58 -5.31 33.36
CA TYR A 850 -19.50 -6.25 33.68
C TYR A 850 -19.99 -7.67 33.37
N ARG A 851 -19.16 -8.47 32.69
CA ARG A 851 -19.52 -9.86 32.34
C ARG A 851 -18.47 -10.87 32.80
N ASP A 852 -18.92 -12.09 33.06
CA ASP A 852 -18.05 -13.24 33.34
C ASP A 852 -17.48 -13.84 32.04
N ALA A 853 -16.57 -14.82 32.18
CA ALA A 853 -15.93 -15.51 31.06
C ALA A 853 -16.88 -16.38 30.21
N ALA A 854 -18.15 -16.50 30.59
CA ALA A 854 -19.20 -17.15 29.81
C ALA A 854 -20.21 -16.13 29.22
N GLY A 855 -19.96 -14.83 29.38
CA GLY A 855 -20.77 -13.73 28.85
C GLY A 855 -21.97 -13.31 29.70
N ASN A 856 -22.14 -13.86 30.92
CA ASN A 856 -23.25 -13.52 31.81
C ASN A 856 -23.00 -12.16 32.49
N ILE A 857 -24.04 -11.34 32.63
CA ILE A 857 -23.95 -10.03 33.30
C ILE A 857 -23.84 -10.22 34.81
N LEU A 858 -22.80 -9.65 35.41
CA LEU A 858 -22.57 -9.66 36.85
C LEU A 858 -23.33 -8.51 37.53
N PRO A 859 -24.12 -8.77 38.59
CA PRO A 859 -24.74 -7.70 39.38
C PRO A 859 -23.68 -6.90 40.15
N PRO A 860 -23.92 -5.59 40.45
CA PRO A 860 -22.91 -4.71 41.04
C PRO A 860 -22.27 -5.22 42.33
N GLU A 861 -23.05 -5.92 43.16
CA GLU A 861 -22.58 -6.53 44.42
C GLU A 861 -21.51 -7.62 44.18
N GLN A 862 -21.67 -8.45 43.14
CA GLN A 862 -20.66 -9.44 42.74
C GLN A 862 -19.43 -8.80 42.10
N VAL A 863 -19.60 -7.68 41.38
CA VAL A 863 -18.47 -6.92 40.81
C VAL A 863 -17.59 -6.34 41.92
N GLU A 864 -18.18 -5.79 42.99
CA GLU A 864 -17.42 -5.34 44.17
C GLU A 864 -16.76 -6.51 44.93
N GLU A 865 -17.41 -7.67 45.06
CA GLU A 865 -16.85 -8.83 45.77
C GLU A 865 -15.67 -9.52 45.03
N LEU A 866 -15.69 -9.44 43.69
CA LEU A 866 -14.69 -9.98 42.78
C LEU A 866 -13.58 -8.98 42.41
N LYS A 867 -13.72 -7.71 42.83
CA LYS A 867 -12.79 -6.60 42.56
C LYS A 867 -11.38 -6.93 43.05
N GLY A 868 -10.44 -7.03 42.10
CA GLY A 868 -9.03 -7.37 42.38
C GLY A 868 -8.71 -8.88 42.49
N LYS A 869 -9.69 -9.78 42.26
CA LYS A 869 -9.46 -11.24 42.22
C LYS A 869 -9.52 -11.83 40.80
N VAL A 870 -10.20 -11.15 39.88
CA VAL A 870 -10.36 -11.51 38.47
C VAL A 870 -10.37 -10.25 37.60
N SER A 871 -9.95 -10.38 36.35
CA SER A 871 -10.10 -9.34 35.33
C SER A 871 -11.53 -9.34 34.78
N PHE A 872 -12.17 -8.18 34.72
CA PHE A 872 -13.47 -8.02 34.07
C PHE A 872 -13.30 -7.52 32.64
N GLN A 873 -14.17 -7.96 31.73
CA GLN A 873 -14.40 -7.28 30.46
C GLN A 873 -15.58 -6.31 30.64
N THR A 874 -15.34 -5.05 30.28
CA THR A 874 -16.32 -3.97 30.33
C THR A 874 -16.88 -3.73 28.94
N ARG A 875 -18.21 -3.83 28.77
CA ARG A 875 -18.88 -3.45 27.52
C ARG A 875 -19.74 -2.20 27.74
N TYR A 876 -19.65 -1.29 26.78
CA TYR A 876 -20.53 -0.11 26.68
C TYR A 876 -21.64 -0.43 25.66
N GLU A 877 -22.90 -0.30 26.06
CA GLU A 877 -24.05 -0.49 25.17
C GLU A 877 -24.93 0.77 25.20
N THR A 878 -25.05 1.45 24.06
CA THR A 878 -25.91 2.63 23.92
C THR A 878 -27.33 2.21 23.56
N ARG A 879 -28.29 2.43 24.45
CA ARG A 879 -29.70 2.13 24.19
C ARG A 879 -30.50 3.37 23.82
N THR A 880 -31.47 3.20 22.93
CA THR A 880 -32.41 4.26 22.55
C THR A 880 -33.76 4.03 23.21
N ARG A 881 -34.22 5.02 23.98
CA ARG A 881 -35.49 5.00 24.71
C ARG A 881 -36.55 5.81 23.95
N ILE A 882 -37.67 5.18 23.62
CA ILE A 882 -38.80 5.83 22.93
C ILE A 882 -40.03 5.81 23.83
N LEU A 883 -40.60 6.99 24.05
CA LEU A 883 -41.84 7.22 24.80
C LEU A 883 -42.98 7.55 23.83
N ASP A 884 -44.21 7.18 24.20
CA ASP A 884 -45.43 7.62 23.54
C ASP A 884 -45.83 9.06 23.93
N ALA A 885 -46.89 9.57 23.30
CA ALA A 885 -47.40 10.92 23.55
C ALA A 885 -47.95 11.15 24.98
N ASN A 886 -48.08 10.10 25.80
CA ASN A 886 -48.50 10.16 27.19
C ASN A 886 -47.31 9.95 28.17
N GLY A 887 -46.08 9.89 27.66
CA GLY A 887 -44.87 9.67 28.46
C GLY A 887 -44.64 8.21 28.88
N LYS A 888 -45.36 7.26 28.27
CA LYS A 888 -45.19 5.82 28.55
C LYS A 888 -44.20 5.20 27.56
N GLU A 889 -43.29 4.40 28.08
CA GLU A 889 -42.25 3.73 27.29
C GLU A 889 -42.82 2.65 26.35
N ILE A 890 -42.40 2.71 25.09
CA ILE A 890 -42.87 1.82 24.01
C ILE A 890 -41.75 1.08 23.29
N TYR A 891 -40.49 1.49 23.45
CA TYR A 891 -39.32 0.77 22.95
C TYR A 891 -38.06 1.11 23.76
N GLU A 892 -37.33 0.07 24.16
CA GLU A 892 -35.96 0.10 24.67
C GLU A 892 -35.18 -0.97 23.88
N GLY A 893 -34.08 -0.59 23.23
CA GLY A 893 -33.27 -1.54 22.46
C GLY A 893 -31.92 -0.98 21.99
N PRO A 894 -30.98 -1.87 21.65
CA PRO A 894 -29.72 -1.51 21.00
C PRO A 894 -29.96 -1.04 19.56
N VAL A 895 -29.06 -0.20 19.05
CA VAL A 895 -29.21 0.44 17.73
C VAL A 895 -28.70 -0.47 16.61
N ASP A 896 -29.55 -1.40 16.16
CA ASP A 896 -29.37 -2.15 14.90
C ASP A 896 -30.72 -2.58 14.33
N GLY A 897 -30.97 -2.28 13.04
CA GLY A 897 -32.24 -2.69 12.40
C GLY A 897 -32.67 -1.91 11.15
N ALA A 898 -31.89 -1.98 10.07
CA ALA A 898 -32.39 -1.69 8.72
C ALA A 898 -32.06 -2.89 7.80
N PRO A 899 -33.02 -3.41 7.02
CA PRO A 899 -32.78 -4.60 6.20
C PRO A 899 -31.88 -4.26 5.01
N GLY A 900 -30.67 -4.84 4.95
CA GLY A 900 -29.80 -4.78 3.79
C GLY A 900 -28.35 -4.33 4.04
N VAL A 901 -28.01 -3.90 5.26
CA VAL A 901 -26.61 -3.67 5.68
C VAL A 901 -26.15 -4.87 6.50
N ALA A 902 -24.89 -5.27 6.35
CA ALA A 902 -24.30 -6.30 7.22
C ALA A 902 -24.38 -5.86 8.69
N PRO A 903 -24.65 -6.77 9.65
CA PRO A 903 -24.58 -6.41 11.05
C PRO A 903 -23.18 -5.87 11.40
N PRO A 904 -23.05 -4.96 12.38
CA PRO A 904 -21.75 -4.61 12.91
C PRO A 904 -21.01 -5.89 13.32
N HIS A 905 -19.70 -5.89 13.03
CA HIS A 905 -18.85 -7.05 13.14
C HIS A 905 -18.96 -7.67 14.55
N PRO A 906 -19.08 -9.01 14.72
CA PRO A 906 -18.94 -9.60 16.03
C PRO A 906 -17.56 -9.24 16.59
N ASP A 907 -17.55 -8.57 17.74
CA ASP A 907 -16.34 -8.13 18.42
C ASP A 907 -15.47 -9.36 18.79
N VAL A 908 -14.32 -9.45 18.12
CA VAL A 908 -13.09 -10.12 18.56
C VAL A 908 -13.21 -11.57 19.08
N GLU A 909 -13.53 -12.49 18.17
CA GLU A 909 -12.93 -13.84 18.18
C GLU A 909 -12.34 -14.14 16.78
N GLY A 910 -11.10 -13.69 16.50
CA GLY A 910 -10.47 -14.01 15.21
C GLY A 910 -9.31 -13.15 14.70
N ALA A 911 -8.85 -12.13 15.44
CA ALA A 911 -7.55 -11.50 15.16
C ALA A 911 -6.43 -12.54 15.40
N ASN A 912 -5.42 -12.61 14.53
CA ASN A 912 -4.33 -13.56 14.73
C ASN A 912 -3.47 -13.15 15.95
N PRO A 913 -3.37 -13.97 17.02
CA PRO A 913 -2.58 -13.63 18.20
C PRO A 913 -1.06 -13.53 17.94
N GLU A 914 -0.59 -13.96 16.76
CA GLU A 914 0.80 -13.77 16.30
C GLU A 914 1.06 -12.38 15.67
N THR A 915 0.05 -11.52 15.55
CA THR A 915 0.22 -10.10 15.22
C THR A 915 0.45 -9.33 16.54
N PRO A 916 1.60 -8.64 16.73
CA PRO A 916 1.87 -7.93 17.97
C PRO A 916 0.85 -6.81 18.21
N VAL A 917 -0.02 -7.00 19.21
CA VAL A 917 -0.87 -5.94 19.72
C VAL A 917 -0.09 -5.24 20.84
N GLU A 918 0.29 -3.98 20.63
CA GLU A 918 0.80 -3.14 21.74
C GLU A 918 -0.34 -2.78 22.70
N GLN A 919 -0.69 -3.72 23.58
CA GLN A 919 -1.51 -3.41 24.76
C GLN A 919 -0.66 -2.63 25.77
N LYS A 920 -0.78 -1.30 25.76
CA LYS A 920 -0.31 -0.45 26.86
C LYS A 920 -1.24 -0.54 28.07
N SER A 921 -1.12 -1.62 28.84
CA SER A 921 -1.54 -1.64 30.24
C SER A 921 -0.35 -1.29 31.12
N ALA A 922 -0.44 -0.16 31.85
CA ALA A 922 0.60 0.28 32.76
C ALA A 922 0.49 -0.47 34.10
N GLU A 923 1.37 -1.44 34.33
CA GLU A 923 1.76 -1.83 35.69
C GLU A 923 3.16 -1.27 35.98
N ILE A 924 3.27 -0.56 37.10
CA ILE A 924 4.46 0.21 37.51
C ILE A 924 5.29 -0.64 38.49
N PRO A 925 6.53 -1.02 38.17
CA PRO A 925 7.51 -1.37 39.19
C PRO A 925 7.99 -0.09 39.88
N GLN A 926 7.93 -0.02 41.20
CA GLN A 926 8.55 1.07 41.96
C GLN A 926 10.08 1.03 41.77
N PRO A 927 10.76 2.18 41.57
CA PRO A 927 12.21 2.20 41.40
C PRO A 927 12.94 2.19 42.74
N GLU A 928 13.78 1.18 42.99
CA GLU A 928 14.87 1.29 43.98
C GLU A 928 16.04 2.07 43.38
N ALA A 929 16.43 3.17 44.01
CA ALA A 929 17.50 4.04 43.55
C ALA A 929 18.89 3.45 43.88
N ALA A 930 19.48 2.69 42.95
CA ALA A 930 20.84 2.15 43.12
C ALA A 930 21.67 1.92 41.83
N THR A 931 21.09 1.89 40.62
CA THR A 931 21.76 1.28 39.44
C THR A 931 22.33 2.23 38.39
N ASP A 932 22.19 3.56 38.54
CA ASP A 932 22.65 4.49 37.48
C ASP A 932 24.15 4.77 37.51
N GLU A 933 24.84 4.61 38.66
CA GLU A 933 26.31 4.77 38.74
C GLU A 933 27.12 3.67 38.02
N GLU A 934 26.52 2.53 37.68
CA GLU A 934 27.21 1.46 36.94
C GLU A 934 27.12 1.64 35.42
N LYS A 935 26.10 2.35 34.91
CA LYS A 935 25.94 2.60 33.47
C LYS A 935 26.93 3.64 32.95
N GLU A 936 27.16 4.75 33.67
CA GLU A 936 28.16 5.74 33.25
C GLU A 936 29.58 5.15 33.19
N LYS A 937 29.95 4.30 34.17
CA LYS A 937 31.25 3.61 34.18
C LYS A 937 31.42 2.59 33.05
N SER A 938 30.33 2.09 32.47
CA SER A 938 30.38 1.20 31.29
C SER A 938 30.59 1.96 29.98
N ALA A 939 30.08 3.19 29.87
CA ALA A 939 30.22 4.03 28.67
C ALA A 939 31.67 4.52 28.48
N GLU A 940 32.33 4.95 29.56
CA GLU A 940 33.75 5.38 29.50
C GLU A 940 34.74 4.23 29.20
N ALA A 941 34.30 2.97 29.31
CA ALA A 941 35.13 1.79 29.07
C ALA A 941 35.20 1.35 27.60
N GLU A 942 34.19 1.68 26.77
CA GLU A 942 34.19 1.31 25.35
C GLU A 942 34.99 2.27 24.46
N GLU A 943 35.19 3.53 24.87
CA GLU A 943 35.99 4.51 24.10
C GLU A 943 37.49 4.18 23.98
N LYS A 944 38.00 3.16 24.70
CA LYS A 944 39.43 2.81 24.76
C LYS A 944 39.84 1.51 24.05
N LYS A 945 39.03 0.97 23.13
CA LYS A 945 39.42 -0.17 22.27
C LYS A 945 39.56 0.20 20.79
N ALA A 946 40.67 -0.25 20.20
CA ALA A 946 41.14 0.19 18.89
C ALA A 946 40.28 -0.31 17.70
N LYS A 947 40.12 0.55 16.70
CA LYS A 947 39.54 0.22 15.38
C LYS A 947 40.62 -0.31 14.43
N PRO A 948 40.42 -1.45 13.73
CA PRO A 948 41.22 -1.83 12.57
C PRO A 948 40.86 -0.98 11.35
N ALA A 949 41.79 -0.86 10.40
CA ALA A 949 41.73 0.13 9.32
C ALA A 949 41.20 -0.42 7.98
N SER A 950 40.37 0.38 7.32
CA SER A 950 40.41 0.58 5.86
C SER A 950 39.57 1.81 5.47
N ASP A 951 40.24 2.93 5.21
CA ASP A 951 39.92 3.90 4.14
C ASP A 951 40.86 5.10 4.30
N GLY A 952 42.07 4.94 3.77
CA GLY A 952 43.02 6.02 3.58
C GLY A 952 43.41 6.10 2.11
N ASN A 953 43.11 7.23 1.47
CA ASN A 953 43.95 7.92 0.48
C ASN A 953 43.15 9.07 -0.18
N GLU A 954 43.09 10.22 0.49
CA GLU A 954 43.10 11.50 -0.24
C GLU A 954 44.55 12.01 -0.21
N ALA A 955 45.16 12.13 -1.39
CA ALA A 955 46.52 12.62 -1.53
C ALA A 955 46.50 14.14 -1.69
N THR A 956 47.13 14.84 -0.75
CA THR A 956 47.55 16.24 -0.93
C THR A 956 48.62 16.33 -2.02
N ASP A 957 48.55 17.35 -2.86
CA ASP A 957 49.75 17.98 -3.40
C ASP A 957 49.54 19.49 -3.57
N THR A 958 50.37 20.27 -2.88
CA THR A 958 50.46 21.74 -2.99
C THR A 958 51.80 22.12 -3.59
N ALA A 959 51.81 22.85 -4.70
CA ALA A 959 52.98 23.60 -5.15
C ALA A 959 52.57 24.77 -6.07
N ALA A 960 53.22 25.91 -5.85
CA ALA A 960 53.01 27.24 -6.49
C ALA A 960 51.76 28.02 -6.01
#